data_AF-A0A644UE82-F1
#
_entry.id   AF-A0A644UE82-F1
#
_cell.length_a   1.000
_cell.length_b   1.000
_cell.length_c   1.000
_cell.angle_alpha   90.00
_cell.angle_beta   90.00
_cell.angle_gamma   90.00
#
_symmetry.space_group_name_H-M   'P 1'
#
loop_
_entity.id
_entity.type
_entity.pdbx_description
1 polymer ?
#
loop_
_entity_poly.entity_id
_entity_poly.type
_entity_poly.pdbx_seq_one_letter_code
_entity_poly.pdbx_strand_id
1 'polypeptide(L)'
;MLLCIFPFCCYSQNQTDTIPNNILSSSIDSLVSIGDSTLLKNDSIKTKKRKKTFDERVNYSAQDSIAIDLDSKKVFLYNNSKIVMGKTELEAGEITIGFKTKELHAQGTEDSLKNMTQHPKFKDNGAEYNAKVIDYNIETKKGLISGVFTKEGEGYLHGTQVKKVDDKIMFIKGGQFTTCDLEHPHFAINFNKAKVVTQDKIVTGPAWFTIMDIPLPLAIPFGYFPFTSQKKSGFLMPTYGYAQNRGYYLRNIGWYFAISDYVDLSLQADVYTNMSWAGNLKTSYAKRYKYRGGFELRYEVNKTGISNTPSYNEQTDFRFRWTHNQDSKSHPYRNFSANVNLVSSTFNQYAVSTSDYFNNTTTSSIAYSTRFGEKVSFTANLGEVYNANTKAISLDLPSISLSTSQFYPLRRKKMKGKTRWYEDISVSYRTSLTNTINTYDSLLLSKDIVKYMKNGMQHSIPIQSNIKVLKHLNWTNSINYTERWYLNYITKKLDPMDTNQVAVLKDTIMGFFANRDANFSSNLNTRIYGMFTFKKGYLKAIRHVINPAISFTFTPDFSNPSLGFYDFYLDKNNNKVYYSKTEDGMFGSPPNGQSGVVGFSIGNNLEIKVKSSKDTVEGATKITLLESLNLSTGYDLAKDSVNWQPLRLNARTTLFKKLIINFSASFTPYAMDSLGRLTNQLLLNTENRLFKRQNSQWDLNLSWQLTGKGNKPSTNNNEKSKDFVSPSQMSYSPFVNPNEVLGHEVDFTIPWTLNLGLTYSQLSSFVMAIAGYETNKSAVFTLKGDINLTPKWKIGLTSGYDFINKDYTYTSIDFYRDLHCWEMRMNWVPFGFRQGWNFTIAVKASMLQDLKYELRDDFRNRVQY
;
A
#
# COMPACT_ATOMS: atom_id res chain seq x y z
N MET A 1 -22.28 -31.47 6.01
CA MET A 1 -21.86 -32.72 5.34
C MET A 1 -22.99 -33.16 4.42
N LEU A 2 -22.92 -32.78 3.14
CA LEU A 2 -23.56 -33.44 2.00
C LEU A 2 -22.95 -32.78 0.76
N LEU A 3 -21.99 -33.48 0.16
CA LEU A 3 -21.42 -33.17 -1.15
C LEU A 3 -22.46 -33.43 -2.23
N CYS A 4 -22.51 -32.58 -3.24
CA CYS A 4 -23.03 -32.94 -4.56
C CYS A 4 -21.99 -32.55 -5.60
N ILE A 5 -21.31 -33.59 -6.08
CA ILE A 5 -20.46 -33.64 -7.27
C ILE A 5 -21.41 -33.95 -8.43
N PHE A 6 -21.31 -33.25 -9.56
CA PHE A 6 -21.51 -33.86 -10.87
C PHE A 6 -20.58 -33.22 -11.92
N PRO A 7 -20.03 -34.01 -12.87
CA PRO A 7 -18.85 -33.69 -13.65
C PRO A 7 -19.20 -33.28 -15.08
N PHE A 8 -18.25 -32.65 -15.79
CA PHE A 8 -18.23 -32.67 -17.24
C PHE A 8 -16.86 -33.16 -17.71
N CYS A 9 -16.86 -34.38 -18.23
CA CYS A 9 -15.80 -34.94 -19.04
C CYS A 9 -16.35 -34.95 -20.47
N CYS A 10 -15.59 -34.42 -21.44
CA CYS A 10 -15.74 -34.86 -22.82
C CYS A 10 -14.37 -34.90 -23.49
N TYR A 11 -14.16 -36.01 -24.17
CA TYR A 11 -12.91 -36.48 -24.74
C TYR A 11 -12.65 -35.86 -26.12
N SER A 12 -11.38 -35.90 -26.49
CA SER A 12 -10.76 -35.59 -27.77
C SER A 12 -11.43 -36.24 -28.99
N GLN A 13 -11.45 -35.51 -30.11
CA GLN A 13 -11.19 -36.08 -31.43
C GLN A 13 -10.24 -35.17 -32.21
N ASN A 14 -9.11 -35.74 -32.57
CA ASN A 14 -8.09 -35.19 -33.46
C ASN A 14 -8.64 -35.02 -34.88
N GLN A 15 -8.24 -33.94 -35.55
CA GLN A 15 -7.83 -34.05 -36.95
C GLN A 15 -6.61 -33.16 -37.21
N THR A 16 -5.68 -33.81 -37.87
CA THR A 16 -4.34 -33.41 -38.29
C THR A 16 -4.35 -32.24 -39.27
N ASP A 17 -3.35 -31.37 -39.19
CA ASP A 17 -2.51 -31.07 -40.36
C ASP A 17 -1.12 -30.56 -39.91
N THR A 18 -0.14 -31.43 -40.13
CA THR A 18 1.27 -31.16 -40.38
C THR A 18 1.41 -30.31 -41.66
N ILE A 19 2.33 -29.36 -41.85
CA ILE A 19 3.77 -29.53 -42.11
C ILE A 19 4.43 -28.11 -42.15
N PRO A 20 5.71 -27.97 -41.73
CA PRO A 20 6.55 -26.76 -41.81
C PRO A 20 7.33 -26.68 -43.14
N ASN A 21 7.88 -25.51 -43.51
CA ASN A 21 9.07 -25.37 -44.40
C ASN A 21 9.54 -23.90 -44.39
N ASN A 22 10.78 -23.52 -44.06
CA ASN A 22 12.11 -23.79 -44.63
C ASN A 22 12.38 -23.17 -46.02
N ILE A 23 13.42 -22.33 -46.03
CA ILE A 23 14.36 -21.92 -47.09
C ILE A 23 14.06 -22.42 -48.52
N LEU A 24 13.98 -21.48 -49.48
CA LEU A 24 14.59 -21.66 -50.81
C LEU A 24 14.74 -20.33 -51.55
N SER A 25 16.00 -20.05 -51.88
CA SER A 25 16.45 -19.22 -52.98
C SER A 25 15.91 -19.69 -54.33
N SER A 26 15.57 -18.76 -55.21
CA SER A 26 15.68 -18.97 -56.66
C SER A 26 15.92 -17.66 -57.40
N SER A 27 16.98 -17.72 -58.20
CA SER A 27 17.49 -16.83 -59.24
C SER A 27 16.52 -16.53 -60.39
N ILE A 28 17.01 -15.68 -61.33
CA ILE A 28 16.52 -15.29 -62.68
C ILE A 28 16.09 -13.80 -62.64
N ASP A 29 16.59 -12.85 -63.43
CA ASP A 29 17.09 -12.90 -64.81
C ASP A 29 18.08 -11.75 -65.14
N SER A 30 18.81 -11.91 -66.24
CA SER A 30 19.85 -11.02 -66.77
C SER A 30 19.58 -10.65 -68.23
N LEU A 31 19.89 -9.41 -68.65
CA LEU A 31 20.17 -8.91 -70.04
C LEU A 31 20.63 -7.42 -69.90
N VAL A 32 21.89 -6.98 -70.11
CA VAL A 32 22.76 -6.86 -71.32
C VAL A 32 22.13 -5.92 -72.37
N SER A 33 22.74 -4.92 -73.04
CA SER A 33 24.09 -4.33 -73.27
C SER A 33 23.91 -2.85 -73.68
N ILE A 34 24.92 -1.95 -73.68
CA ILE A 34 25.85 -1.54 -74.76
C ILE A 34 26.76 -0.48 -74.06
N GLY A 35 28.09 -0.44 -74.08
CA GLY A 35 29.06 -0.85 -75.09
C GLY A 35 29.58 0.40 -75.82
N ASP A 36 30.65 1.03 -75.33
CA ASP A 36 31.74 1.34 -76.25
C ASP A 36 33.12 1.45 -75.59
N SER A 37 34.03 0.71 -76.20
CA SER A 37 35.48 0.62 -76.08
C SER A 37 36.17 1.98 -76.31
N THR A 38 37.30 2.31 -75.68
CA THR A 38 38.64 1.87 -76.13
C THR A 38 39.73 1.88 -75.04
N LEU A 39 40.34 0.69 -74.90
CA LEU A 39 41.78 0.37 -74.83
C LEU A 39 42.74 1.15 -73.91
N LEU A 40 43.33 0.41 -72.95
CA LEU A 40 44.78 0.15 -72.89
C LEU A 40 45.03 -1.18 -72.15
N LYS A 41 45.72 -2.11 -72.83
CA LYS A 41 46.22 -3.38 -72.25
C LYS A 41 47.30 -3.07 -71.20
N ASN A 42 47.24 -3.75 -70.05
CA ASN A 42 48.45 -4.13 -69.34
C ASN A 42 48.27 -5.50 -68.65
N ASP A 43 49.22 -6.37 -68.98
CA ASP A 43 49.41 -7.70 -68.45
C ASP A 43 49.79 -7.63 -66.96
N SER A 44 49.14 -8.40 -66.09
CA SER A 44 49.69 -8.74 -64.76
C SER A 44 48.92 -9.89 -64.09
N ILE A 45 49.59 -11.04 -64.05
CA ILE A 45 49.72 -11.95 -62.90
C ILE A 45 48.56 -11.91 -61.89
N LYS A 46 47.77 -12.99 -61.85
CA LYS A 46 46.79 -13.26 -60.77
C LYS A 46 47.48 -13.24 -59.39
N THR A 47 47.21 -12.20 -58.61
CA THR A 47 47.65 -12.09 -57.22
C THR A 47 46.88 -13.06 -56.33
N LYS A 48 47.60 -13.96 -55.65
CA LYS A 48 47.06 -14.79 -54.56
C LYS A 48 46.50 -13.88 -53.46
N LYS A 49 45.19 -13.98 -53.18
CA LYS A 49 44.55 -13.34 -52.01
C LYS A 49 45.29 -13.76 -50.73
N ARG A 50 45.91 -12.80 -50.04
CA ARG A 50 46.54 -13.00 -48.72
C ARG A 50 45.46 -13.47 -47.71
N LYS A 51 45.69 -14.61 -47.05
CA LYS A 51 44.89 -15.04 -45.88
C LYS A 51 45.06 -13.97 -44.79
N LYS A 52 43.94 -13.42 -44.29
CA LYS A 52 43.93 -12.49 -43.16
C LYS A 52 44.34 -13.25 -41.88
N THR A 53 45.19 -12.64 -41.06
CA THR A 53 45.66 -13.22 -39.78
C THR A 53 44.61 -13.15 -38.67
N PHE A 54 43.68 -12.18 -38.76
CA PHE A 54 42.55 -11.99 -37.86
C PHE A 54 41.27 -11.79 -38.66
N ASP A 55 40.15 -12.27 -38.12
CA ASP A 55 38.82 -12.14 -38.73
C ASP A 55 38.22 -10.73 -38.53
N GLU A 56 38.61 -10.04 -37.46
CA GLU A 56 38.16 -8.69 -37.10
C GLU A 56 39.29 -7.65 -37.20
N ARG A 57 38.93 -6.38 -37.43
CA ARG A 57 39.88 -5.27 -37.47
C ARG A 57 40.35 -4.92 -36.05
N VAL A 58 41.65 -5.02 -35.81
CA VAL A 58 42.29 -4.62 -34.54
C VAL A 58 42.65 -3.14 -34.64
N ASN A 59 42.01 -2.29 -33.83
CA ASN A 59 42.41 -0.91 -33.66
C ASN A 59 43.28 -0.81 -32.41
N TYR A 60 44.45 -0.19 -32.53
CA TYR A 60 45.38 -0.03 -31.41
C TYR A 60 45.92 1.39 -31.38
N SER A 61 46.16 1.91 -30.18
CA SER A 61 46.76 3.22 -29.92
C SER A 61 47.63 3.14 -28.68
N ALA A 62 48.72 3.88 -28.65
CA ALA A 62 49.60 4.02 -27.49
C ALA A 62 50.01 5.49 -27.37
N GLN A 63 50.23 5.97 -26.15
CA GLN A 63 50.56 7.38 -25.92
C GLN A 63 52.04 7.67 -26.13
N ASP A 64 52.92 6.74 -25.74
CA ASP A 64 54.38 6.93 -25.87
C ASP A 64 54.90 6.35 -27.19
N SER A 65 54.84 5.03 -27.35
CA SER A 65 55.48 4.38 -28.50
C SER A 65 54.82 3.06 -28.90
N ILE A 66 54.96 2.73 -30.18
CA ILE A 66 54.52 1.47 -30.78
C ILE A 66 55.71 0.85 -31.49
N ALA A 67 56.21 -0.29 -30.99
CA ALA A 67 57.29 -1.03 -31.62
C ALA A 67 56.75 -2.27 -32.31
N ILE A 68 57.16 -2.49 -33.57
CA ILE A 68 56.74 -3.65 -34.36
C ILE A 68 57.98 -4.46 -34.68
N ASP A 69 58.05 -5.67 -34.14
CA ASP A 69 59.06 -6.65 -34.51
C ASP A 69 58.49 -7.55 -35.61
N LEU A 70 58.97 -7.35 -36.83
CA LEU A 70 58.52 -8.07 -38.02
C LEU A 70 59.03 -9.53 -38.05
N ASP A 71 60.17 -9.81 -37.42
CA ASP A 71 60.79 -11.14 -37.41
C ASP A 71 60.07 -12.04 -36.42
N SER A 72 59.85 -11.56 -35.19
CA SER A 72 59.06 -12.28 -34.18
C SER A 72 57.54 -12.13 -34.37
N LYS A 73 57.10 -11.25 -35.27
CA LYS A 73 55.70 -10.89 -35.55
C LYS A 73 54.96 -10.45 -34.29
N LYS A 74 55.61 -9.62 -33.48
CA LYS A 74 55.06 -9.04 -32.25
C LYS A 74 54.91 -7.53 -32.38
N VAL A 75 53.86 -6.99 -31.77
CA VAL A 75 53.66 -5.55 -31.63
C VAL A 75 53.63 -5.23 -30.15
N PHE A 76 54.41 -4.23 -29.75
CA PHE A 76 54.52 -3.72 -28.39
C PHE A 76 53.94 -2.31 -28.37
N LEU A 77 53.04 -2.06 -27.42
CA LEU A 77 52.37 -0.79 -27.18
C LEU A 77 52.79 -0.30 -25.80
N TYR A 78 53.31 0.92 -25.70
CA TYR A 78 53.81 1.49 -24.45
C TYR A 78 53.06 2.75 -24.03
N ASN A 79 52.79 2.84 -22.73
CA ASN A 79 52.14 3.92 -22.01
C ASN A 79 50.70 4.20 -22.48
N ASN A 80 49.75 4.03 -21.57
CA ASN A 80 48.31 4.26 -21.79
C ASN A 80 47.82 3.62 -23.11
N SER A 81 48.24 2.38 -23.30
CA SER A 81 48.00 1.59 -24.50
C SER A 81 46.58 1.07 -24.50
N LYS A 82 45.93 1.17 -25.66
CA LYS A 82 44.53 0.77 -25.86
C LYS A 82 44.38 -0.05 -27.11
N ILE A 83 43.71 -1.19 -26.99
CA ILE A 83 43.34 -2.08 -28.09
C ILE A 83 41.83 -2.26 -28.10
N VAL A 84 41.23 -2.14 -29.28
CA VAL A 84 39.82 -2.41 -29.53
C VAL A 84 39.68 -3.44 -30.65
N MET A 85 39.03 -4.56 -30.35
CA MET A 85 38.79 -5.70 -31.25
C MET A 85 37.31 -6.09 -31.17
N GLY A 86 36.51 -5.61 -32.12
CA GLY A 86 35.07 -5.84 -32.13
C GLY A 86 34.39 -5.29 -30.87
N LYS A 87 33.97 -6.17 -29.96
CA LYS A 87 33.36 -5.85 -28.65
C LYS A 87 34.33 -5.93 -27.47
N THR A 88 35.58 -6.30 -27.72
CA THR A 88 36.63 -6.41 -26.71
C THR A 88 37.46 -5.13 -26.70
N GLU A 89 37.66 -4.57 -25.51
CA GLU A 89 38.49 -3.39 -25.28
C GLU A 89 39.48 -3.69 -24.17
N LEU A 90 40.76 -3.36 -24.39
CA LEU A 90 41.82 -3.55 -23.42
C LEU A 90 42.64 -2.27 -23.30
N GLU A 91 42.77 -1.77 -22.08
CA GLU A 91 43.62 -0.63 -21.73
C GLU A 91 44.68 -1.08 -20.73
N ALA A 92 45.95 -0.80 -20.95
CA ALA A 92 47.04 -1.11 -20.01
C ALA A 92 48.26 -0.21 -20.25
N GLY A 93 49.21 -0.20 -19.32
CA GLY A 93 50.47 0.51 -19.51
C GLY A 93 51.33 -0.10 -20.62
N GLU A 94 51.49 -1.42 -20.62
CA GLU A 94 52.21 -2.15 -21.67
C GLU A 94 51.32 -3.24 -22.23
N ILE A 95 51.22 -3.32 -23.56
CA ILE A 95 50.52 -4.41 -24.24
C ILE A 95 51.39 -4.99 -25.36
N THR A 96 51.61 -6.31 -25.31
CA THR A 96 52.28 -7.09 -26.35
C THR A 96 51.27 -7.97 -27.08
N ILE A 97 51.26 -7.91 -28.41
CA ILE A 97 50.41 -8.75 -29.27
C ILE A 97 51.30 -9.60 -30.18
N GLY A 98 51.18 -10.92 -30.08
CA GLY A 98 51.80 -11.87 -31.01
C GLY A 98 50.85 -12.22 -32.16
N PHE A 99 51.14 -11.80 -33.39
CA PHE A 99 50.29 -12.07 -34.56
C PHE A 99 50.35 -13.55 -35.00
N LYS A 100 51.44 -14.26 -34.69
CA LYS A 100 51.62 -15.68 -35.00
C LYS A 100 50.91 -16.59 -33.98
N THR A 101 51.09 -16.33 -32.69
CA THR A 101 50.51 -17.13 -31.60
C THR A 101 49.08 -16.68 -31.24
N LYS A 102 48.68 -15.49 -31.70
CA LYS A 102 47.42 -14.82 -31.35
C LYS A 102 47.28 -14.61 -29.83
N GLU A 103 48.41 -14.51 -29.15
CA GLU A 103 48.49 -14.23 -27.72
C GLU A 103 48.66 -12.73 -27.49
N LEU A 104 47.97 -12.25 -26.49
CA LEU A 104 48.01 -10.91 -25.98
C LEU A 104 48.51 -10.98 -24.54
N HIS A 105 49.50 -10.17 -24.21
CA HIS A 105 50.03 -10.00 -22.87
C HIS A 105 49.90 -8.53 -22.48
N ALA A 106 49.32 -8.23 -21.33
CA ALA A 106 49.18 -6.86 -20.85
C ALA A 106 49.53 -6.74 -19.36
N GLN A 107 50.25 -5.69 -19.02
CA GLN A 107 50.69 -5.39 -17.66
C GLN A 107 50.72 -3.88 -17.39
N GLY A 108 50.80 -3.52 -16.11
CA GLY A 108 50.98 -2.12 -15.70
C GLY A 108 52.42 -1.63 -15.92
N THR A 109 52.60 -0.32 -15.93
CA THR A 109 53.91 0.35 -16.03
C THR A 109 54.34 0.93 -14.69
N GLU A 110 55.63 0.85 -14.36
CA GLU A 110 56.16 1.46 -13.14
C GLU A 110 56.24 2.99 -13.26
N ASP A 111 55.76 3.71 -12.24
CA ASP A 111 55.99 5.14 -12.10
C ASP A 111 57.38 5.41 -11.49
N SER A 112 57.81 6.67 -11.54
CA SER A 112 59.01 7.27 -10.96
C SER A 112 59.30 6.87 -9.50
N LEU A 113 58.27 6.51 -8.74
CA LEU A 113 58.33 6.03 -7.36
C LEU A 113 58.32 4.49 -7.24
N LYS A 114 58.52 3.75 -8.33
CA LYS A 114 58.42 2.29 -8.45
C LYS A 114 57.06 1.69 -8.06
N ASN A 115 56.02 2.50 -8.07
CA ASN A 115 54.65 2.02 -7.91
C ASN A 115 54.11 1.59 -9.28
N MET A 116 53.49 0.41 -9.35
CA MET A 116 52.90 -0.09 -10.58
C MET A 116 51.60 0.66 -10.85
N THR A 117 51.52 1.37 -11.98
CA THR A 117 50.38 2.18 -12.41
C THR A 117 49.86 1.67 -13.77
N GLN A 118 48.71 2.19 -14.23
CA GLN A 118 48.12 1.79 -15.52
C GLN A 118 47.82 0.27 -15.63
N HIS A 119 47.25 -0.30 -14.58
CA HIS A 119 46.85 -1.71 -14.57
C HIS A 119 45.90 -2.07 -15.73
N PRO A 120 46.05 -3.27 -16.31
CA PRO A 120 45.15 -3.78 -17.34
C PRO A 120 43.66 -3.69 -16.96
N LYS A 121 42.89 -3.03 -17.82
CA LYS A 121 41.42 -2.99 -17.80
C LYS A 121 40.90 -3.67 -19.06
N PHE A 122 40.26 -4.81 -18.89
CA PHE A 122 39.71 -5.60 -19.97
C PHE A 122 38.19 -5.55 -19.94
N LYS A 123 37.57 -5.14 -21.04
CA LYS A 123 36.12 -5.10 -21.24
C LYS A 123 35.75 -6.07 -22.34
N ASP A 124 34.82 -6.97 -22.04
CA ASP A 124 34.34 -7.99 -23.00
C ASP A 124 32.83 -8.15 -22.86
N ASN A 125 32.11 -7.83 -23.93
CA ASN A 125 30.65 -7.98 -24.05
C ASN A 125 29.85 -7.37 -22.87
N GLY A 126 30.35 -6.28 -22.30
CA GLY A 126 29.73 -5.54 -21.18
C GLY A 126 30.24 -5.89 -19.78
N ALA A 127 31.08 -6.92 -19.62
CA ALA A 127 31.76 -7.23 -18.37
C ALA A 127 33.12 -6.53 -18.31
N GLU A 128 33.47 -5.96 -17.15
CA GLU A 128 34.73 -5.24 -16.91
C GLU A 128 35.59 -5.98 -15.89
N TYR A 129 36.87 -6.15 -16.22
CA TYR A 129 37.87 -6.86 -15.44
C TYR A 129 39.08 -5.95 -15.25
N ASN A 130 39.38 -5.61 -14.00
CA ASN A 130 40.64 -4.96 -13.65
C ASN A 130 41.61 -6.05 -13.19
N ALA A 131 42.84 -6.05 -13.71
CA ALA A 131 43.82 -7.08 -13.39
C ALA A 131 45.23 -6.51 -13.28
N LYS A 132 46.15 -7.23 -12.64
CA LYS A 132 47.58 -6.86 -12.62
C LYS A 132 48.29 -7.28 -13.91
N VAL A 133 48.00 -8.49 -14.38
CA VAL A 133 48.55 -9.07 -15.62
C VAL A 133 47.47 -9.86 -16.33
N ILE A 134 47.35 -9.70 -17.65
CA ILE A 134 46.41 -10.43 -18.50
C ILE A 134 47.20 -11.14 -19.61
N ASP A 135 47.15 -12.47 -19.61
CA ASP A 135 47.54 -13.30 -20.75
C ASP A 135 46.25 -13.82 -21.42
N TYR A 136 46.05 -13.51 -22.69
CA TYR A 136 44.81 -13.84 -23.40
C TYR A 136 45.09 -14.31 -24.83
N ASN A 137 44.50 -15.43 -25.22
CA ASN A 137 44.57 -15.91 -26.59
C ASN A 137 43.29 -15.54 -27.35
N ILE A 138 43.44 -14.74 -28.40
CA ILE A 138 42.34 -14.10 -29.14
C ILE A 138 41.50 -15.14 -29.90
N GLU A 139 42.10 -16.22 -30.38
CA GLU A 139 41.41 -17.27 -31.14
C GLU A 139 40.65 -18.25 -30.25
N THR A 140 41.32 -18.75 -29.20
CA THR A 140 40.70 -19.75 -28.31
C THR A 140 39.83 -19.12 -27.23
N LYS A 141 39.89 -17.79 -27.06
CA LYS A 141 39.25 -17.01 -25.99
C LYS A 141 39.61 -17.44 -24.56
N LYS A 142 40.71 -18.18 -24.42
CA LYS A 142 41.25 -18.61 -23.15
C LYS A 142 42.20 -17.55 -22.61
N GLY A 143 42.16 -17.34 -21.31
CA GLY A 143 43.05 -16.37 -20.66
C GLY A 143 43.48 -16.83 -19.28
N LEU A 144 44.69 -16.43 -18.90
CA LEU A 144 45.21 -16.50 -17.55
C LEU A 144 45.39 -15.08 -17.04
N ILE A 145 44.73 -14.77 -15.93
CA ILE A 145 44.69 -13.42 -15.39
C ILE A 145 45.16 -13.46 -13.95
N SER A 146 46.09 -12.57 -13.60
CA SER A 146 46.65 -12.48 -12.23
C SER A 146 46.12 -11.23 -11.53
N GLY A 147 45.62 -11.40 -10.30
CA GLY A 147 45.10 -10.32 -9.47
C GLY A 147 43.87 -9.64 -10.07
N VAL A 148 42.80 -10.40 -10.30
CA VAL A 148 41.53 -9.91 -10.85
C VAL A 148 40.68 -9.24 -9.78
N PHE A 149 40.12 -8.09 -10.12
CA PHE A 149 38.98 -7.46 -9.47
C PHE A 149 37.87 -7.30 -10.51
N THR A 150 36.74 -7.99 -10.29
CA THR A 150 35.57 -7.91 -11.18
C THR A 150 34.29 -7.78 -10.39
N LYS A 151 33.29 -7.12 -10.98
CA LYS A 151 31.97 -6.94 -10.41
C LYS A 151 30.99 -7.90 -11.08
N GLU A 152 30.33 -8.73 -10.28
CA GLU A 152 29.34 -9.71 -10.73
C GLU A 152 28.06 -9.56 -9.88
N GLY A 153 26.96 -9.15 -10.52
CA GLY A 153 25.71 -8.83 -9.81
C GLY A 153 25.87 -7.65 -8.84
N GLU A 154 25.49 -7.85 -7.58
CA GLU A 154 25.70 -6.88 -6.48
C GLU A 154 27.06 -7.08 -5.76
N GLY A 155 27.86 -8.09 -6.15
CA GLY A 155 29.11 -8.46 -5.48
C GLY A 155 30.38 -8.14 -6.29
N TYR A 156 31.49 -8.09 -5.58
CA TYR A 156 32.85 -7.95 -6.07
C TYR A 156 33.63 -9.23 -5.79
N LEU A 157 34.39 -9.66 -6.79
CA LEU A 157 35.15 -10.89 -6.78
C LEU A 157 36.63 -10.57 -6.98
N HIS A 158 37.44 -10.92 -5.99
CA HIS A 158 38.89 -10.83 -6.03
C HIS A 158 39.46 -12.21 -6.30
N GLY A 159 40.37 -12.33 -7.26
CA GLY A 159 41.03 -13.59 -7.60
C GLY A 159 42.53 -13.42 -7.75
N THR A 160 43.33 -14.22 -7.04
CA THR A 160 44.80 -14.21 -7.18
C THR A 160 45.20 -14.74 -8.56
N GLN A 161 44.63 -15.86 -8.98
CA GLN A 161 44.80 -16.42 -10.33
C GLN A 161 43.44 -16.84 -10.90
N VAL A 162 43.13 -16.35 -12.09
CA VAL A 162 41.88 -16.63 -12.80
C VAL A 162 42.20 -17.25 -14.15
N LYS A 163 41.61 -18.42 -14.41
CA LYS A 163 41.68 -19.13 -15.69
C LYS A 163 40.33 -19.00 -16.39
N LYS A 164 40.26 -18.18 -17.42
CA LYS A 164 39.12 -18.09 -18.35
C LYS A 164 39.19 -19.24 -19.35
N VAL A 165 38.14 -20.06 -19.41
CA VAL A 165 38.09 -21.25 -20.28
C VAL A 165 37.27 -20.99 -21.53
N ASP A 166 36.23 -20.18 -21.40
CA ASP A 166 35.38 -19.67 -22.48
C ASP A 166 34.74 -18.33 -22.06
N ASP A 167 33.79 -17.82 -22.85
CA ASP A 167 33.11 -16.54 -22.59
C ASP A 167 32.25 -16.51 -21.32
N LYS A 168 31.92 -17.66 -20.73
CA LYS A 168 31.02 -17.79 -19.57
C LYS A 168 31.67 -18.40 -18.33
N ILE A 169 32.71 -19.21 -18.49
CA ILE A 169 33.27 -20.04 -17.42
C ILE A 169 34.68 -19.57 -17.06
N MET A 170 34.84 -19.22 -15.80
CA MET A 170 36.12 -18.89 -15.19
C MET A 170 36.38 -19.74 -13.95
N PHE A 171 37.63 -20.17 -13.76
CA PHE A 171 38.09 -20.83 -12.55
C PHE A 171 39.03 -19.91 -11.79
N ILE A 172 38.82 -19.77 -10.49
CA ILE A 172 39.62 -18.92 -9.62
C ILE A 172 40.36 -19.80 -8.63
N LYS A 173 41.66 -19.53 -8.45
CA LYS A 173 42.52 -20.12 -7.43
C LYS A 173 42.98 -19.02 -6.48
N GLY A 174 42.57 -19.15 -5.22
CA GLY A 174 42.74 -18.12 -4.18
C GLY A 174 41.89 -16.90 -4.50
N GLY A 175 40.89 -16.61 -3.69
CA GLY A 175 40.03 -15.47 -3.94
C GLY A 175 39.15 -15.10 -2.77
N GLN A 176 38.49 -13.96 -2.92
CA GLN A 176 37.62 -13.35 -1.94
C GLN A 176 36.36 -12.87 -2.65
N PHE A 177 35.20 -13.15 -2.07
CA PHE A 177 33.92 -12.62 -2.53
C PHE A 177 33.35 -11.67 -1.47
N THR A 178 32.96 -10.47 -1.88
CA THR A 178 32.47 -9.42 -0.99
C THR A 178 31.42 -8.57 -1.71
N THR A 179 30.62 -7.79 -1.00
CA THR A 179 29.78 -6.74 -1.62
C THR A 179 30.35 -5.35 -1.37
N CYS A 180 31.60 -5.28 -0.90
CA CYS A 180 32.38 -4.07 -0.75
C CYS A 180 33.17 -3.78 -2.02
N ASP A 181 33.09 -2.55 -2.50
CA ASP A 181 33.79 -2.05 -3.69
C ASP A 181 35.20 -1.53 -3.39
N LEU A 182 35.59 -1.45 -2.11
CA LEU A 182 36.94 -1.08 -1.68
C LEU A 182 37.95 -2.21 -1.98
N GLU A 183 39.20 -1.84 -2.27
CA GLU A 183 40.30 -2.78 -2.51
C GLU A 183 40.57 -3.68 -1.30
N HIS A 184 40.51 -3.11 -0.09
CA HIS A 184 40.49 -3.83 1.18
C HIS A 184 39.06 -3.87 1.72
N PRO A 185 38.31 -4.96 1.48
CA PRO A 185 36.91 -5.01 1.84
C PRO A 185 36.71 -5.13 3.36
N HIS A 186 35.68 -4.46 3.89
CA HIS A 186 35.34 -4.56 5.32
C HIS A 186 35.05 -6.01 5.77
N PHE A 187 34.56 -6.84 4.84
CA PHE A 187 34.34 -8.26 5.05
C PHE A 187 34.53 -9.02 3.74
N ALA A 188 34.91 -10.29 3.81
CA ALA A 188 34.96 -11.14 2.64
C ALA A 188 34.74 -12.62 2.97
N ILE A 189 34.22 -13.36 2.00
CA ILE A 189 34.16 -14.81 1.99
C ILE A 189 35.36 -15.29 1.19
N ASN A 190 36.37 -15.79 1.89
CA ASN A 190 37.61 -16.27 1.30
C ASN A 190 37.45 -17.71 0.86
N PHE A 191 38.07 -18.09 -0.25
CA PHE A 191 38.04 -19.45 -0.76
C PHE A 191 39.33 -19.81 -1.49
N ASN A 192 39.68 -21.09 -1.48
CA ASN A 192 40.86 -21.59 -2.19
C ASN A 192 40.61 -21.81 -3.68
N LYS A 193 39.39 -22.23 -4.04
CA LYS A 193 38.99 -22.51 -5.42
C LYS A 193 37.55 -22.08 -5.64
N ALA A 194 37.24 -21.49 -6.79
CA ALA A 194 35.87 -21.21 -7.19
C ALA A 194 35.67 -21.41 -8.70
N LYS A 195 34.44 -21.72 -9.08
CA LYS A 195 33.95 -21.73 -10.45
C LYS A 195 32.91 -20.63 -10.60
N VAL A 196 33.18 -19.70 -11.51
CA VAL A 196 32.27 -18.62 -11.87
C VAL A 196 31.60 -18.97 -13.19
N VAL A 197 30.28 -18.91 -13.22
CA VAL A 197 29.48 -18.95 -14.45
C VAL A 197 28.85 -17.57 -14.59
N THR A 198 29.42 -16.75 -15.47
CA THR A 198 29.00 -15.36 -15.71
C THR A 198 27.50 -15.29 -15.97
N GLN A 199 26.81 -14.37 -15.29
CA GLN A 199 25.34 -14.18 -15.32
C GLN A 199 24.48 -15.36 -14.79
N ASP A 200 25.05 -16.40 -14.17
CA ASP A 200 24.29 -17.50 -13.55
C ASP A 200 24.63 -17.67 -12.07
N LYS A 201 25.87 -18.03 -11.72
CA LYS A 201 26.25 -18.39 -10.34
C LYS A 201 27.76 -18.45 -10.09
N ILE A 202 28.14 -18.36 -8.82
CA ILE A 202 29.48 -18.69 -8.31
C ILE A 202 29.35 -19.88 -7.37
N VAL A 203 30.19 -20.89 -7.58
CA VAL A 203 30.32 -22.04 -6.69
C VAL A 203 31.75 -22.07 -6.15
N THR A 204 31.91 -21.95 -4.84
CA THR A 204 33.22 -22.01 -4.18
C THR A 204 33.46 -23.39 -3.59
N GLY A 205 34.73 -23.78 -3.43
CA GLY A 205 35.10 -24.85 -2.50
C GLY A 205 34.95 -24.39 -1.04
N PRO A 206 35.64 -25.05 -0.09
CA PRO A 206 35.64 -24.63 1.30
C PRO A 206 35.96 -23.14 1.42
N ALA A 207 35.11 -22.43 2.15
CA ALA A 207 35.18 -20.99 2.28
C ALA A 207 35.06 -20.57 3.75
N TRP A 208 35.70 -19.47 4.11
CA TRP A 208 35.68 -18.93 5.47
C TRP A 208 35.46 -17.42 5.44
N PHE A 209 34.84 -16.92 6.50
CA PHE A 209 34.50 -15.51 6.60
C PHE A 209 35.64 -14.72 7.25
N THR A 210 35.99 -13.57 6.69
CA THR A 210 36.88 -12.58 7.31
C THR A 210 36.14 -11.26 7.52
N ILE A 211 36.44 -10.59 8.63
CA ILE A 211 36.05 -9.19 8.89
C ILE A 211 37.35 -8.42 9.10
N MET A 212 37.57 -7.34 8.34
CA MET A 212 38.81 -6.54 8.42
C MET A 212 40.06 -7.42 8.33
N ASP A 213 40.07 -8.37 7.40
CA ASP A 213 41.12 -9.39 7.20
C ASP A 213 41.37 -10.35 8.38
N ILE A 214 40.55 -10.32 9.43
CA ILE A 214 40.60 -11.27 10.55
C ILE A 214 39.66 -12.44 10.26
N PRO A 215 40.15 -13.69 10.17
CA PRO A 215 39.32 -14.85 9.93
C PRO A 215 38.47 -15.18 11.17
N LEU A 216 37.16 -15.32 10.96
CA LEU A 216 36.26 -15.88 11.97
C LEU A 216 36.35 -17.42 11.94
N PRO A 217 36.09 -18.10 13.07
CA PRO A 217 36.07 -19.58 13.14
C PRO A 217 34.87 -20.21 12.38
N LEU A 218 34.21 -19.48 11.50
CA LEU A 218 33.07 -19.91 10.71
C LEU A 218 33.54 -20.31 9.29
N ALA A 219 33.55 -21.61 9.01
CA ALA A 219 33.86 -22.15 7.69
C ALA A 219 32.66 -22.93 7.12
N ILE A 220 32.42 -22.77 5.83
CA ILE A 220 31.41 -23.51 5.07
C ILE A 220 32.11 -24.48 4.11
N PRO A 221 31.57 -25.70 3.90
CA PRO A 221 32.19 -26.69 3.03
C PRO A 221 32.19 -26.26 1.55
N PHE A 222 31.21 -25.46 1.14
CA PHE A 222 31.12 -24.80 -0.16
C PHE A 222 30.16 -23.61 -0.07
N GLY A 223 30.35 -22.62 -0.95
CA GLY A 223 29.45 -21.48 -1.12
C GLY A 223 28.74 -21.55 -2.46
N TYR A 224 27.44 -21.20 -2.48
CA TYR A 224 26.63 -21.12 -3.69
C TYR A 224 25.97 -19.74 -3.77
N PHE A 225 26.40 -18.90 -4.71
CA PHE A 225 25.91 -17.53 -4.88
C PHE A 225 25.25 -17.40 -6.26
N PRO A 226 23.91 -17.40 -6.36
CA PRO A 226 23.21 -17.22 -7.63
C PRO A 226 23.09 -15.73 -8.02
N PHE A 227 23.22 -15.43 -9.31
CA PHE A 227 23.08 -14.07 -9.88
C PHE A 227 21.97 -13.98 -10.94
N THR A 228 21.14 -15.01 -11.07
CA THR A 228 20.09 -15.04 -12.11
C THR A 228 18.94 -14.12 -11.78
N SER A 229 18.49 -13.35 -12.77
CA SER A 229 17.24 -12.57 -12.69
C SER A 229 15.96 -13.41 -12.85
N GLN A 230 16.10 -14.69 -13.22
CA GLN A 230 14.98 -15.62 -13.45
C GLN A 230 14.60 -16.36 -12.17
N LYS A 231 13.29 -16.57 -11.96
CA LYS A 231 12.76 -17.37 -10.85
C LYS A 231 13.20 -18.83 -11.02
N LYS A 232 13.91 -19.37 -10.03
CA LYS A 232 14.30 -20.79 -9.99
C LYS A 232 13.81 -21.40 -8.69
N SER A 233 13.36 -22.65 -8.75
CA SER A 233 13.01 -23.43 -7.55
C SER A 233 14.26 -23.68 -6.71
N GLY A 234 14.12 -23.65 -5.39
CA GLY A 234 15.26 -23.82 -4.50
C GLY A 234 14.90 -23.78 -3.01
N PHE A 235 15.89 -24.12 -2.19
CA PHE A 235 15.79 -24.05 -0.75
C PHE A 235 15.67 -22.60 -0.28
N LEU A 236 14.73 -22.34 0.63
CA LEU A 236 14.57 -21.06 1.32
C LEU A 236 15.38 -21.12 2.61
N MET A 237 16.33 -20.19 2.76
CA MET A 237 17.17 -20.15 3.95
C MET A 237 16.34 -19.82 5.19
N PRO A 238 16.44 -20.61 6.26
CA PRO A 238 15.73 -20.32 7.47
C PRO A 238 16.37 -19.16 8.24
N THR A 239 15.56 -18.50 9.04
CA THR A 239 16.01 -17.53 10.03
C THR A 239 16.11 -18.19 11.39
N TYR A 240 17.29 -18.17 12.01
CA TYR A 240 17.47 -18.61 13.38
C TYR A 240 17.30 -17.44 14.37
N GLY A 241 16.93 -17.73 15.61
CA GLY A 241 16.81 -16.72 16.65
C GLY A 241 16.33 -17.29 17.98
N TYR A 242 15.92 -16.40 18.87
CA TYR A 242 15.41 -16.75 20.19
C TYR A 242 14.14 -15.94 20.48
N ALA A 243 13.08 -16.63 20.88
CA ALA A 243 11.82 -16.06 21.34
C ALA A 243 11.63 -16.49 22.79
N GLN A 244 11.55 -15.56 23.74
CA GLN A 244 11.68 -15.94 25.14
C GLN A 244 10.53 -16.78 25.71
N ASN A 245 9.32 -16.70 25.13
CA ASN A 245 8.21 -17.58 25.48
C ASN A 245 8.23 -18.95 24.76
N ARG A 246 9.06 -19.10 23.71
CA ARG A 246 9.12 -20.30 22.85
C ARG A 246 10.51 -20.94 22.70
N GLY A 247 11.54 -20.32 23.26
CA GLY A 247 12.94 -20.70 23.15
C GLY A 247 13.58 -20.34 21.80
N TYR A 248 14.66 -21.04 21.46
CA TYR A 248 15.34 -20.87 20.18
C TYR A 248 14.45 -21.36 19.04
N TYR A 249 14.58 -20.74 17.86
CA TYR A 249 13.75 -21.09 16.72
C TYR A 249 14.55 -21.15 15.42
N LEU A 250 14.01 -21.92 14.49
CA LEU A 250 14.37 -21.96 13.09
C LEU A 250 13.09 -21.71 12.28
N ARG A 251 12.95 -20.49 11.74
CA ARG A 251 11.75 -20.02 11.05
C ARG A 251 11.95 -19.95 9.54
N ASN A 252 10.87 -20.04 8.78
CA ASN A 252 10.85 -19.97 7.31
C ASN A 252 11.73 -21.04 6.62
N ILE A 253 12.04 -22.17 7.28
CA ILE A 253 12.70 -23.29 6.60
C ILE A 253 11.74 -23.81 5.53
N GLY A 254 12.17 -23.88 4.28
CA GLY A 254 11.22 -24.19 3.23
C GLY A 254 11.80 -24.42 1.86
N TRP A 255 10.90 -24.65 0.91
CA TRP A 255 11.21 -24.80 -0.50
C TRP A 255 10.35 -23.87 -1.34
N TYR A 256 10.99 -23.17 -2.26
CA TYR A 256 10.34 -22.34 -3.28
C TYR A 256 10.18 -23.14 -4.56
N PHE A 257 8.96 -23.18 -5.10
CA PHE A 257 8.59 -23.81 -6.35
C PHE A 257 8.24 -22.72 -7.37
N ALA A 258 9.09 -22.54 -8.38
CA ALA A 258 8.79 -21.77 -9.57
C ALA A 258 7.95 -22.62 -10.54
N ILE A 259 6.65 -22.78 -10.25
CA ILE A 259 5.74 -23.68 -10.99
C ILE A 259 5.56 -23.23 -12.45
N SER A 260 5.35 -21.92 -12.67
CA SER A 260 5.21 -21.31 -13.99
C SER A 260 5.54 -19.82 -13.95
N ASP A 261 5.56 -19.16 -15.11
CA ASP A 261 5.68 -17.70 -15.20
C ASP A 261 4.52 -16.93 -14.55
N TYR A 262 3.39 -17.61 -14.30
CA TYR A 262 2.17 -17.00 -13.77
C TYR A 262 1.88 -17.35 -12.31
N VAL A 263 2.49 -18.40 -11.76
CA VAL A 263 2.20 -18.94 -10.42
C VAL A 263 3.47 -19.44 -9.77
N ASP A 264 3.69 -19.05 -8.52
CA ASP A 264 4.72 -19.60 -7.64
C ASP A 264 4.14 -20.13 -6.32
N LEU A 265 4.91 -20.96 -5.63
CA LEU A 265 4.52 -21.55 -4.35
C LEU A 265 5.73 -21.61 -3.41
N SER A 266 5.56 -21.17 -2.18
CA SER A 266 6.51 -21.32 -1.08
C SER A 266 5.87 -22.18 -0.01
N LEU A 267 6.52 -23.29 0.33
CA LEU A 267 6.17 -24.10 1.50
C LEU A 267 7.22 -23.87 2.56
N GLN A 268 6.81 -23.37 3.71
CA GLN A 268 7.69 -22.99 4.82
C GLN A 268 7.19 -23.61 6.11
N ALA A 269 8.11 -23.83 7.04
CA ALA A 269 7.83 -24.23 8.40
C ALA A 269 8.64 -23.38 9.39
N ASP A 270 8.09 -23.25 10.60
CA ASP A 270 8.77 -22.69 11.76
C ASP A 270 8.86 -23.80 12.81
N VAL A 271 10.02 -23.95 13.46
CA VAL A 271 10.23 -24.91 14.56
C VAL A 271 10.89 -24.17 15.73
N TYR A 272 10.44 -24.46 16.95
CA TYR A 272 10.93 -23.86 18.17
C TYR A 272 11.42 -24.95 19.15
N THR A 273 12.39 -24.64 20.01
CA THR A 273 12.95 -25.60 20.98
C THR A 273 11.95 -26.09 22.01
N ASN A 274 10.89 -25.31 22.27
CA ASN A 274 9.81 -25.74 23.15
C ASN A 274 8.71 -26.57 22.43
N MET A 275 9.02 -27.07 21.22
CA MET A 275 8.11 -27.85 20.36
C MET A 275 6.92 -27.06 19.80
N SER A 276 6.93 -25.73 19.87
CA SER A 276 6.03 -24.92 19.03
C SER A 276 6.41 -25.09 17.56
N TRP A 277 5.44 -25.01 16.66
CA TRP A 277 5.69 -25.11 15.23
C TRP A 277 4.67 -24.32 14.43
N ALA A 278 5.03 -23.94 13.20
CA ALA A 278 4.10 -23.38 12.24
C ALA A 278 4.32 -24.00 10.86
N GLY A 279 3.24 -24.19 10.11
CA GLY A 279 3.27 -24.44 8.67
C GLY A 279 2.75 -23.23 7.94
N ASN A 280 3.44 -22.83 6.86
CA ASN A 280 3.08 -21.66 6.07
C ASN A 280 3.13 -21.98 4.57
N LEU A 281 1.99 -21.85 3.92
CA LEU A 281 1.83 -22.01 2.48
C LEU A 281 1.55 -20.64 1.88
N LYS A 282 2.42 -20.17 0.99
CA LYS A 282 2.26 -18.90 0.27
C LYS A 282 2.32 -19.15 -1.22
N THR A 283 1.35 -18.64 -1.97
CA THR A 283 1.37 -18.64 -3.43
C THR A 283 1.02 -17.27 -3.97
N SER A 284 1.75 -16.84 -4.99
CA SER A 284 1.43 -15.64 -5.75
C SER A 284 1.09 -16.04 -7.17
N TYR A 285 0.05 -15.44 -7.72
CA TYR A 285 -0.34 -15.65 -9.11
C TYR A 285 -0.62 -14.33 -9.82
N ALA A 286 -0.11 -14.19 -11.03
CA ALA A 286 -0.31 -13.00 -11.84
C ALA A 286 -0.30 -13.34 -13.32
N LYS A 287 -1.38 -12.98 -14.02
CA LYS A 287 -1.47 -13.03 -15.47
C LYS A 287 -1.76 -11.64 -16.00
N ARG A 288 -0.79 -11.08 -16.73
CA ARG A 288 -0.84 -9.72 -17.29
C ARG A 288 -2.16 -9.51 -18.04
N TYR A 289 -2.80 -8.36 -17.80
CA TYR A 289 -4.09 -7.97 -18.39
C TYR A 289 -5.29 -8.88 -18.04
N LYS A 290 -5.16 -9.80 -17.09
CA LYS A 290 -6.26 -10.65 -16.63
C LYS A 290 -6.52 -10.49 -15.14
N TYR A 291 -5.59 -10.95 -14.31
CA TYR A 291 -5.77 -10.94 -12.86
C TYR A 291 -4.44 -11.06 -12.15
N ARG A 292 -4.41 -10.65 -10.89
CA ARG A 292 -3.31 -10.89 -9.96
C ARG A 292 -3.86 -11.15 -8.57
N GLY A 293 -3.15 -11.92 -7.78
CA GLY A 293 -3.53 -12.21 -6.41
C GLY A 293 -2.50 -13.06 -5.70
N GLY A 294 -2.82 -13.37 -4.46
CA GLY A 294 -2.01 -14.22 -3.60
C GLY A 294 -2.86 -14.93 -2.59
N PHE A 295 -2.37 -16.08 -2.15
CA PHE A 295 -3.00 -16.91 -1.14
C PHE A 295 -1.95 -17.28 -0.10
N GLU A 296 -2.30 -17.12 1.17
CA GLU A 296 -1.48 -17.45 2.32
C GLU A 296 -2.33 -18.23 3.33
N LEU A 297 -1.85 -19.41 3.70
CA LEU A 297 -2.40 -20.21 4.78
C LEU A 297 -1.28 -20.48 5.77
N ARG A 298 -1.43 -19.93 6.98
CA ARG A 298 -0.53 -20.18 8.10
C ARG A 298 -1.29 -20.88 9.21
N TYR A 299 -0.73 -21.96 9.69
CA TYR A 299 -1.24 -22.72 10.83
C TYR A 299 -0.10 -22.85 11.83
N GLU A 300 -0.33 -22.51 13.09
CA GLU A 300 0.70 -22.57 14.12
C GLU A 300 0.17 -23.13 15.44
N VAL A 301 1.01 -23.92 16.10
CA VAL A 301 0.77 -24.43 17.43
C VAL A 301 1.78 -23.77 18.35
N ASN A 302 1.30 -22.86 19.18
CA ASN A 302 2.08 -22.09 20.13
C ASN A 302 1.98 -22.76 21.50
N LYS A 303 3.11 -23.29 21.98
CA LYS A 303 3.25 -23.78 23.36
C LYS A 303 3.96 -22.69 24.16
N THR A 304 3.55 -22.44 25.38
CA THR A 304 4.23 -21.52 26.31
C THR A 304 4.21 -22.12 27.72
N GLY A 305 5.20 -21.80 28.55
CA GLY A 305 5.34 -22.39 29.89
C GLY A 305 6.03 -23.74 29.89
N ILE A 306 6.09 -24.37 31.07
CA ILE A 306 6.76 -25.67 31.28
C ILE A 306 5.69 -26.76 31.31
N SER A 307 5.89 -27.86 30.60
CA SER A 307 4.94 -28.97 30.62
C SER A 307 4.66 -29.42 32.06
N ASN A 308 3.39 -29.68 32.39
CA ASN A 308 2.92 -30.08 33.72
C ASN A 308 2.97 -28.98 34.80
N THR A 309 3.11 -27.70 34.44
CA THR A 309 2.91 -26.57 35.37
C THR A 309 1.61 -25.82 35.06
N PRO A 310 1.02 -25.09 36.04
CA PRO A 310 -0.13 -24.23 35.79
C PRO A 310 0.12 -23.12 34.75
N SER A 311 1.39 -22.82 34.47
CA SER A 311 1.81 -21.86 33.45
C SER A 311 1.88 -22.45 32.03
N TYR A 312 1.67 -23.76 31.85
CA TYR A 312 1.60 -24.38 30.52
C TYR A 312 0.32 -23.95 29.80
N ASN A 313 0.48 -23.46 28.58
CA ASN A 313 -0.61 -23.12 27.69
C ASN A 313 -0.27 -23.56 26.27
N GLU A 314 -1.22 -24.21 25.61
CA GLU A 314 -1.11 -24.67 24.23
C GLU A 314 -2.24 -24.05 23.42
N GLN A 315 -1.86 -23.26 22.43
CA GLN A 315 -2.79 -22.53 21.57
C GLN A 315 -2.58 -22.94 20.12
N THR A 316 -3.69 -23.18 19.43
CA THR A 316 -3.71 -23.46 18.00
C THR A 316 -4.27 -22.25 17.28
N ASP A 317 -3.47 -21.69 16.39
CA ASP A 317 -3.77 -20.48 15.67
C ASP A 317 -3.72 -20.70 14.17
N PHE A 318 -4.54 -19.95 13.44
CA PHE A 318 -4.48 -19.94 11.98
C PHE A 318 -4.69 -18.55 11.42
N ARG A 319 -4.12 -18.32 10.25
CA ARG A 319 -4.36 -17.17 9.40
C ARG A 319 -4.60 -17.65 7.99
N PHE A 320 -5.74 -17.25 7.43
CA PHE A 320 -6.08 -17.46 6.03
C PHE A 320 -6.21 -16.11 5.36
N ARG A 321 -5.39 -15.88 4.33
CA ARG A 321 -5.42 -14.65 3.56
C ARG A 321 -5.53 -14.97 2.08
N TRP A 322 -6.52 -14.40 1.42
CA TRP A 322 -6.68 -14.50 -0.02
C TRP A 322 -6.94 -13.11 -0.60
N THR A 323 -6.06 -12.70 -1.51
CA THR A 323 -6.21 -11.47 -2.27
C THR A 323 -6.37 -11.81 -3.74
N HIS A 324 -7.32 -11.16 -4.40
CA HIS A 324 -7.55 -11.28 -5.83
C HIS A 324 -7.99 -9.92 -6.37
N ASN A 325 -7.39 -9.51 -7.47
CA ASN A 325 -7.74 -8.30 -8.18
C ASN A 325 -7.73 -8.57 -9.69
N GLN A 326 -8.90 -8.45 -10.31
CA GLN A 326 -9.04 -8.51 -11.75
C GLN A 326 -8.53 -7.20 -12.39
N ASP A 327 -7.74 -7.31 -13.45
CA ASP A 327 -7.30 -6.13 -14.20
C ASP A 327 -8.52 -5.52 -14.91
N SER A 328 -8.73 -4.20 -14.77
CA SER A 328 -9.84 -3.51 -15.45
C SER A 328 -9.75 -3.61 -16.98
N LYS A 329 -8.57 -3.90 -17.52
CA LYS A 329 -8.36 -4.19 -18.96
C LYS A 329 -8.87 -5.58 -19.37
N SER A 330 -9.08 -6.50 -18.42
CA SER A 330 -9.58 -7.84 -18.72
C SER A 330 -11.05 -7.82 -19.14
N HIS A 331 -11.85 -6.93 -18.56
CA HIS A 331 -13.25 -6.78 -18.93
C HIS A 331 -13.75 -5.37 -18.57
N PRO A 332 -14.29 -4.58 -19.52
CA PRO A 332 -14.68 -3.19 -19.27
C PRO A 332 -15.94 -3.04 -18.39
N TYR A 333 -16.74 -4.10 -18.24
CA TYR A 333 -18.04 -4.05 -17.57
C TYR A 333 -18.17 -5.03 -16.40
N ARG A 334 -17.12 -5.75 -16.03
CA ARG A 334 -17.12 -6.76 -14.95
C ARG A 334 -15.84 -6.63 -14.17
N ASN A 335 -15.97 -6.58 -12.85
CA ASN A 335 -14.85 -6.56 -11.95
C ASN A 335 -15.11 -7.52 -10.79
N PHE A 336 -14.12 -8.36 -10.53
CA PHE A 336 -14.11 -9.25 -9.39
C PHE A 336 -12.89 -8.94 -8.52
N SER A 337 -13.13 -8.74 -7.23
CA SER A 337 -12.07 -8.52 -6.25
C SER A 337 -12.38 -9.27 -4.96
N ALA A 338 -11.34 -9.86 -4.37
CA ALA A 338 -11.43 -10.51 -3.08
C ALA A 338 -10.28 -10.04 -2.19
N ASN A 339 -10.59 -9.76 -0.94
CA ASN A 339 -9.65 -9.52 0.14
C ASN A 339 -10.19 -10.20 1.38
N VAL A 340 -9.87 -11.48 1.53
CA VAL A 340 -10.28 -12.30 2.66
C VAL A 340 -9.12 -12.38 3.64
N ASN A 341 -9.38 -12.13 4.92
CA ASN A 341 -8.40 -12.18 5.99
C ASN A 341 -9.06 -12.74 7.26
N LEU A 342 -9.00 -14.06 7.41
CA LEU A 342 -9.55 -14.77 8.56
C LEU A 342 -8.42 -15.13 9.51
N VAL A 343 -8.60 -14.85 10.79
CA VAL A 343 -7.61 -15.13 11.84
C VAL A 343 -8.27 -15.73 13.08
N SER A 344 -7.57 -16.60 13.80
CA SER A 344 -7.99 -16.99 15.15
C SER A 344 -7.93 -15.80 16.12
N SER A 345 -8.73 -15.82 17.20
CA SER A 345 -8.76 -14.74 18.21
C SER A 345 -7.40 -14.46 18.85
N THR A 346 -6.55 -15.48 18.93
CA THR A 346 -5.24 -15.44 19.60
C THR A 346 -4.08 -15.20 18.64
N PHE A 347 -4.30 -15.27 17.32
CA PHE A 347 -3.25 -15.18 16.30
C PHE A 347 -2.37 -13.93 16.46
N ASN A 348 -3.03 -12.77 16.63
CA ASN A 348 -2.31 -11.49 16.69
C ASN A 348 -1.69 -11.21 18.07
N GLN A 349 -1.95 -12.03 19.11
CA GLN A 349 -1.38 -11.83 20.45
C GLN A 349 0.13 -12.02 20.46
N TYR A 350 0.62 -12.95 19.64
CA TYR A 350 2.06 -13.18 19.42
C TYR A 350 2.59 -12.46 18.19
N ALA A 351 1.78 -11.58 17.57
CA ALA A 351 2.20 -10.81 16.42
C ALA A 351 3.42 -9.97 16.76
N VAL A 352 4.39 -10.15 15.88
CA VAL A 352 5.71 -9.57 15.95
C VAL A 352 5.67 -8.09 15.50
N SER A 353 4.74 -7.74 14.61
CA SER A 353 4.44 -6.35 14.24
C SER A 353 3.54 -5.66 15.27
N THR A 354 3.91 -4.44 15.69
CA THR A 354 3.09 -3.61 16.60
C THR A 354 1.73 -3.29 15.98
N SER A 355 1.69 -3.03 14.67
CA SER A 355 0.46 -2.75 13.95
C SER A 355 -0.49 -3.94 13.94
N ASP A 356 0.02 -5.16 13.72
CA ASP A 356 -0.79 -6.38 13.73
C ASP A 356 -1.32 -6.69 15.13
N TYR A 357 -0.53 -6.44 16.18
CA TYR A 357 -0.98 -6.65 17.56
C TYR A 357 -2.10 -5.70 17.99
N PHE A 358 -2.00 -4.41 17.65
CA PHE A 358 -3.08 -3.46 17.96
C PHE A 358 -4.30 -3.64 17.04
N ASN A 359 -4.13 -4.30 15.90
CA ASN A 359 -5.22 -4.60 14.99
C ASN A 359 -6.00 -5.83 15.44
N ASN A 360 -6.99 -5.57 16.30
CA ASN A 360 -7.91 -6.58 16.82
C ASN A 360 -9.15 -6.79 15.95
N THR A 361 -9.25 -6.14 14.79
CA THR A 361 -10.39 -6.29 13.88
C THR A 361 -9.91 -6.71 12.50
N THR A 362 -10.37 -7.88 12.05
CA THR A 362 -10.13 -8.34 10.67
C THR A 362 -11.36 -8.07 9.82
N THR A 363 -11.12 -7.67 8.59
CA THR A 363 -12.17 -7.46 7.59
C THR A 363 -11.89 -8.33 6.38
N SER A 364 -12.92 -9.06 5.97
CA SER A 364 -12.93 -9.82 4.74
C SER A 364 -13.99 -9.27 3.82
N SER A 365 -13.68 -9.12 2.54
CA SER A 365 -14.68 -8.78 1.53
C SER A 365 -14.44 -9.51 0.22
N ILE A 366 -15.52 -9.97 -0.38
CA ILE A 366 -15.56 -10.47 -1.76
C ILE A 366 -16.59 -9.62 -2.48
N ALA A 367 -16.16 -8.94 -3.53
CA ALA A 367 -16.99 -8.03 -4.30
C ALA A 367 -17.00 -8.45 -5.77
N TYR A 368 -18.20 -8.54 -6.32
CA TYR A 368 -18.45 -8.69 -7.74
C TYR A 368 -19.29 -7.51 -8.21
N SER A 369 -18.81 -6.79 -9.20
CA SER A 369 -19.57 -5.71 -9.81
C SER A 369 -19.65 -5.87 -11.32
N THR A 370 -20.81 -5.55 -11.87
CA THR A 370 -21.00 -5.53 -13.31
C THR A 370 -21.91 -4.38 -13.73
N ARG A 371 -21.71 -3.89 -14.96
CA ARG A 371 -22.58 -2.89 -15.59
C ARG A 371 -23.31 -3.53 -16.76
N PHE A 372 -24.64 -3.54 -16.70
CA PHE A 372 -25.49 -3.97 -17.80
C PHE A 372 -25.73 -2.77 -18.73
N GLY A 373 -25.01 -2.73 -19.84
CA GLY A 373 -25.00 -1.60 -20.76
C GLY A 373 -24.50 -0.32 -20.10
N GLU A 374 -25.04 0.83 -20.49
CA GLU A 374 -24.68 2.13 -19.89
C GLU A 374 -25.54 2.49 -18.68
N LYS A 375 -26.66 1.80 -18.46
CA LYS A 375 -27.71 2.32 -17.60
C LYS A 375 -27.85 1.65 -16.24
N VAL A 376 -27.36 0.43 -16.07
CA VAL A 376 -27.59 -0.34 -14.84
C VAL A 376 -26.27 -0.86 -14.29
N SER A 377 -25.98 -0.58 -13.03
CA SER A 377 -24.88 -1.17 -12.28
C SER A 377 -25.42 -2.12 -11.23
N PHE A 378 -24.75 -3.26 -11.10
CA PHE A 378 -25.02 -4.28 -10.10
C PHE A 378 -23.74 -4.57 -9.33
N THR A 379 -23.84 -4.62 -8.02
CA THR A 379 -22.75 -4.96 -7.12
C THR A 379 -23.25 -5.96 -6.10
N ALA A 380 -22.57 -7.09 -5.97
CA ALA A 380 -22.80 -8.06 -4.91
C ALA A 380 -21.53 -8.14 -4.05
N ASN A 381 -21.71 -7.95 -2.75
CA ASN A 381 -20.65 -7.98 -1.76
C ASN A 381 -20.98 -9.05 -0.71
N LEU A 382 -19.95 -9.78 -0.32
CA LEU A 382 -19.93 -10.61 0.87
C LEU A 382 -18.93 -9.98 1.81
N GLY A 383 -19.37 -9.62 3.01
CA GLY A 383 -18.55 -8.93 4.01
C GLY A 383 -18.46 -9.71 5.30
N GLU A 384 -17.32 -9.66 5.95
CA GLU A 384 -17.13 -10.15 7.31
C GLU A 384 -16.26 -9.17 8.08
N VAL A 385 -16.69 -8.86 9.31
CA VAL A 385 -15.95 -8.08 10.29
C VAL A 385 -15.86 -8.92 11.56
N TYR A 386 -14.65 -9.27 11.95
CA TYR A 386 -14.39 -10.08 13.13
C TYR A 386 -13.52 -9.32 14.12
N ASN A 387 -13.97 -9.24 15.38
CA ASN A 387 -13.21 -8.64 16.46
C ASN A 387 -12.61 -9.72 17.35
N ALA A 388 -11.29 -9.87 17.30
CA ALA A 388 -10.54 -10.90 18.02
C ALA A 388 -10.62 -10.75 19.56
N ASN A 389 -10.84 -9.55 20.08
CA ASN A 389 -10.94 -9.31 21.53
C ASN A 389 -12.29 -9.74 22.09
N THR A 390 -13.39 -9.36 21.43
CA THR A 390 -14.75 -9.66 21.89
C THR A 390 -15.30 -10.96 21.31
N LYS A 391 -14.60 -11.55 20.33
CA LYS A 391 -15.04 -12.69 19.51
C LYS A 391 -16.34 -12.45 18.75
N ALA A 392 -16.74 -11.18 18.63
CA ALA A 392 -17.93 -10.79 17.89
C ALA A 392 -17.63 -10.87 16.38
N ILE A 393 -18.56 -11.45 15.63
CA ILE A 393 -18.53 -11.55 14.19
C ILE A 393 -19.79 -10.93 13.58
N SER A 394 -19.58 -10.07 12.60
CA SER A 394 -20.61 -9.46 11.79
C SER A 394 -20.42 -9.91 10.35
N LEU A 395 -21.44 -10.56 9.78
CA LEU A 395 -21.42 -11.10 8.42
C LEU A 395 -22.49 -10.41 7.58
N ASP A 396 -22.11 -9.88 6.42
CA ASP A 396 -23.02 -9.38 5.40
C ASP A 396 -23.08 -10.37 4.24
N LEU A 397 -24.04 -11.30 4.29
CA LEU A 397 -24.13 -12.47 3.40
C LEU A 397 -25.55 -12.69 2.84
N PRO A 398 -25.91 -12.16 1.65
CA PRO A 398 -25.18 -11.20 0.83
C PRO A 398 -25.64 -9.75 1.06
N SER A 399 -24.80 -8.79 0.63
CA SER A 399 -25.19 -7.41 0.38
C SER A 399 -25.20 -7.13 -1.12
N ILE A 400 -26.37 -6.89 -1.69
CA ILE A 400 -26.58 -6.65 -3.12
C ILE A 400 -27.07 -5.23 -3.33
N SER A 401 -26.45 -4.50 -4.25
CA SER A 401 -26.89 -3.19 -4.69
C SER A 401 -27.10 -3.19 -6.20
N LEU A 402 -28.25 -2.70 -6.64
CA LEU A 402 -28.56 -2.46 -8.03
C LEU A 402 -28.96 -1.00 -8.18
N SER A 403 -28.33 -0.29 -9.11
CA SER A 403 -28.64 1.12 -9.35
C SER A 403 -28.67 1.44 -10.82
N THR A 404 -29.53 2.40 -11.20
CA THR A 404 -29.61 2.89 -12.56
C THR A 404 -28.98 4.27 -12.68
N SER A 405 -28.36 4.56 -13.83
CA SER A 405 -28.01 5.91 -14.21
C SER A 405 -29.27 6.79 -14.25
N GLN A 406 -29.13 8.05 -13.89
CA GLN A 406 -30.19 9.05 -14.04
C GLN A 406 -30.70 9.09 -15.49
N PHE A 407 -32.02 8.98 -15.67
CA PHE A 407 -32.67 9.11 -16.96
C PHE A 407 -33.79 10.15 -16.90
N TYR A 408 -34.15 10.70 -18.06
CA TYR A 408 -35.11 11.80 -18.18
C TYR A 408 -36.37 11.28 -18.89
N PRO A 409 -37.38 10.78 -18.17
CA PRO A 409 -38.52 10.08 -18.77
C PRO A 409 -39.33 10.94 -19.74
N LEU A 410 -39.38 12.25 -19.50
CA LEU A 410 -40.17 13.20 -20.31
C LEU A 410 -39.33 13.91 -21.39
N ARG A 411 -38.04 13.58 -21.53
CA ARG A 411 -37.16 14.23 -22.51
C ARG A 411 -37.41 13.68 -23.91
N ARG A 412 -37.63 14.59 -24.87
CA ARG A 412 -37.80 14.24 -26.29
C ARG A 412 -36.54 13.56 -26.85
N LYS A 413 -36.73 12.48 -27.62
CA LYS A 413 -35.63 11.74 -28.26
C LYS A 413 -34.87 12.56 -29.32
N LYS A 414 -35.59 13.43 -30.05
CA LYS A 414 -35.01 14.36 -31.03
C LYS A 414 -35.12 15.77 -30.47
N MET A 415 -33.98 16.41 -30.16
CA MET A 415 -33.95 17.76 -29.63
C MET A 415 -34.18 18.78 -30.75
N LYS A 416 -35.26 19.57 -30.64
CA LYS A 416 -35.49 20.78 -31.44
C LYS A 416 -35.91 21.90 -30.50
N GLY A 417 -35.10 22.97 -30.46
CA GLY A 417 -35.29 24.12 -29.56
C GLY A 417 -34.76 23.89 -28.14
N LYS A 418 -35.06 24.85 -27.23
CA LYS A 418 -34.70 24.76 -25.80
C LYS A 418 -35.48 23.65 -25.10
N THR A 419 -34.88 23.02 -24.10
CA THR A 419 -35.54 22.05 -23.23
C THR A 419 -36.60 22.75 -22.38
N ARG A 420 -37.74 22.10 -22.19
CA ARG A 420 -38.79 22.57 -21.26
C ARG A 420 -38.45 22.08 -19.85
N TRP A 421 -38.92 22.78 -18.81
CA TRP A 421 -38.57 22.48 -17.41
C TRP A 421 -38.89 21.02 -17.02
N TYR A 422 -39.99 20.45 -17.54
CA TYR A 422 -40.37 19.08 -17.26
C TYR A 422 -39.50 18.04 -17.99
N GLU A 423 -38.79 18.43 -19.06
CA GLU A 423 -37.84 17.55 -19.79
C GLU A 423 -36.52 17.36 -19.03
N ASP A 424 -36.30 18.17 -17.99
CA ASP A 424 -35.19 18.08 -17.06
C ASP A 424 -35.58 17.37 -15.75
N ILE A 425 -36.82 16.89 -15.65
CA ILE A 425 -37.21 15.93 -14.60
C ILE A 425 -36.45 14.65 -14.83
N SER A 426 -35.78 14.24 -13.77
CA SER A 426 -34.88 13.11 -13.79
C SER A 426 -35.25 12.10 -12.74
N VAL A 427 -35.08 10.83 -13.10
CA VAL A 427 -35.41 9.69 -12.26
C VAL A 427 -34.20 8.78 -12.22
N SER A 428 -33.93 8.22 -11.04
CA SER A 428 -33.05 7.07 -10.91
C SER A 428 -33.71 6.04 -10.02
N TYR A 429 -33.27 4.79 -10.14
CA TYR A 429 -33.73 3.70 -9.30
C TYR A 429 -32.53 3.09 -8.59
N ARG A 430 -32.63 2.94 -7.27
CA ARG A 430 -31.63 2.29 -6.43
C ARG A 430 -32.33 1.23 -5.61
N THR A 431 -31.74 0.06 -5.54
CA THR A 431 -32.18 -0.97 -4.62
C THR A 431 -30.98 -1.57 -3.90
N SER A 432 -31.17 -1.85 -2.62
CA SER A 432 -30.19 -2.49 -1.74
C SER A 432 -30.89 -3.63 -1.03
N LEU A 433 -30.43 -4.85 -1.25
CA LEU A 433 -30.78 -6.00 -0.44
C LEU A 433 -29.60 -6.27 0.48
N THR A 434 -29.86 -6.38 1.77
CA THR A 434 -28.79 -6.73 2.70
C THR A 434 -29.30 -7.76 3.69
N ASN A 435 -28.46 -8.75 3.96
CA ASN A 435 -28.65 -9.73 4.99
C ASN A 435 -27.44 -9.73 5.91
N THR A 436 -27.66 -9.38 7.17
CA THR A 436 -26.60 -9.29 8.19
C THR A 436 -26.83 -10.30 9.29
N ILE A 437 -25.75 -10.91 9.77
CA ILE A 437 -25.73 -11.81 10.93
C ILE A 437 -24.72 -11.24 11.92
N ASN A 438 -25.21 -10.87 13.10
CA ASN A 438 -24.34 -10.42 14.21
C ASN A 438 -24.40 -11.49 15.29
N THR A 439 -23.27 -12.14 15.54
CA THR A 439 -23.16 -13.23 16.51
C THR A 439 -21.75 -13.31 17.08
N TYR A 440 -21.47 -14.35 17.85
CA TYR A 440 -20.12 -14.69 18.31
C TYR A 440 -19.57 -15.87 17.50
N ASP A 441 -18.25 -15.95 17.37
CA ASP A 441 -17.55 -17.02 16.63
C ASP A 441 -18.05 -18.44 16.98
N SER A 442 -18.26 -18.71 18.27
CA SER A 442 -18.74 -19.97 18.84
C SER A 442 -20.15 -20.37 18.37
N LEU A 443 -20.97 -19.39 17.99
CA LEU A 443 -22.36 -19.60 17.56
C LEU A 443 -22.52 -19.65 16.04
N LEU A 444 -21.46 -19.37 15.28
CA LEU A 444 -21.50 -19.29 13.81
C LEU A 444 -21.97 -20.60 13.14
N LEU A 445 -21.56 -21.73 13.71
CA LEU A 445 -21.90 -23.08 13.22
C LEU A 445 -23.14 -23.67 13.91
N SER A 446 -23.79 -22.91 14.79
CA SER A 446 -25.00 -23.36 15.49
C SER A 446 -26.22 -23.37 14.56
N LYS A 447 -27.20 -24.23 14.86
CA LYS A 447 -28.48 -24.26 14.11
C LYS A 447 -29.31 -22.99 14.30
N ASP A 448 -29.06 -22.25 15.38
CA ASP A 448 -29.78 -21.02 15.72
C ASP A 448 -29.31 -19.79 14.92
N ILE A 449 -28.29 -19.91 14.07
CA ILE A 449 -27.75 -18.81 13.25
C ILE A 449 -28.84 -18.06 12.46
N VAL A 450 -29.86 -18.79 12.00
CA VAL A 450 -30.99 -18.24 11.21
C VAL A 450 -31.82 -17.26 12.04
N LYS A 451 -31.92 -17.43 13.35
CA LYS A 451 -32.64 -16.51 14.24
C LYS A 451 -31.93 -15.16 14.37
N TYR A 452 -30.62 -15.13 14.15
CA TYR A 452 -29.80 -13.91 14.19
C TYR A 452 -29.68 -13.22 12.82
N MET A 453 -30.22 -13.82 11.76
CA MET A 453 -30.26 -13.21 10.43
C MET A 453 -31.27 -12.07 10.39
N LYS A 454 -30.78 -10.86 10.10
CA LYS A 454 -31.61 -9.70 9.76
C LYS A 454 -31.49 -9.43 8.27
N ASN A 455 -32.58 -9.63 7.55
CA ASN A 455 -32.66 -9.36 6.13
C ASN A 455 -33.62 -8.21 5.84
N GLY A 456 -33.39 -7.53 4.72
CA GLY A 456 -34.33 -6.58 4.15
C GLY A 456 -33.96 -6.24 2.72
N MET A 457 -34.87 -5.54 2.03
CA MET A 457 -34.61 -4.92 0.74
C MET A 457 -35.18 -3.51 0.74
N GLN A 458 -34.37 -2.51 0.40
CA GLN A 458 -34.79 -1.12 0.26
C GLN A 458 -34.77 -0.72 -1.21
N HIS A 459 -35.81 -0.04 -1.65
CA HIS A 459 -35.94 0.60 -2.94
C HIS A 459 -36.01 2.11 -2.74
N SER A 460 -35.25 2.86 -3.52
CA SER A 460 -35.24 4.33 -3.50
C SER A 460 -35.39 4.84 -4.93
N ILE A 461 -36.42 5.66 -5.14
CA ILE A 461 -36.74 6.31 -6.41
C ILE A 461 -36.67 7.83 -6.17
N PRO A 462 -35.47 8.44 -6.26
CA PRO A 462 -35.36 9.88 -6.23
C PRO A 462 -35.77 10.46 -7.58
N ILE A 463 -36.76 11.35 -7.54
CA ILE A 463 -37.25 12.15 -8.66
C ILE A 463 -36.77 13.58 -8.42
N GLN A 464 -36.03 14.16 -9.35
CA GLN A 464 -35.45 15.51 -9.20
C GLN A 464 -35.78 16.40 -10.39
N SER A 465 -36.13 17.65 -10.12
CA SER A 465 -36.33 18.73 -11.08
C SER A 465 -35.39 19.88 -10.74
N ASN A 466 -34.49 20.23 -11.66
CA ASN A 466 -33.56 21.34 -11.50
C ASN A 466 -33.94 22.49 -12.43
N ILE A 467 -34.31 23.63 -11.85
CA ILE A 467 -34.76 24.81 -12.59
C ILE A 467 -33.84 25.98 -12.24
N LYS A 468 -33.24 26.61 -13.26
CA LYS A 468 -32.53 27.88 -13.07
C LYS A 468 -33.51 29.03 -13.07
N VAL A 469 -33.68 29.68 -11.92
CA VAL A 469 -34.53 30.85 -11.74
C VAL A 469 -33.66 32.11 -11.85
N LEU A 470 -34.09 33.09 -12.64
CA LEU A 470 -33.39 34.38 -12.83
C LEU A 470 -31.89 34.24 -13.19
N LYS A 471 -31.47 33.12 -13.80
CA LYS A 471 -30.07 32.76 -14.15
C LYS A 471 -29.08 32.61 -12.98
N HIS A 472 -29.38 33.15 -11.80
CA HIS A 472 -28.48 33.19 -10.64
C HIS A 472 -28.92 32.29 -9.47
N LEU A 473 -30.18 31.84 -9.48
CA LEU A 473 -30.74 30.96 -8.46
C LEU A 473 -30.90 29.55 -9.03
N ASN A 474 -30.35 28.57 -8.34
CA ASN A 474 -30.57 27.17 -8.66
C ASN A 474 -31.67 26.63 -7.74
N TRP A 475 -32.83 26.33 -8.32
CA TRP A 475 -33.98 25.79 -7.61
C TRP A 475 -34.13 24.30 -7.92
N THR A 476 -33.83 23.47 -6.93
CA THR A 476 -33.91 22.01 -7.03
C THR A 476 -35.10 21.52 -6.21
N ASN A 477 -36.06 20.90 -6.88
CA ASN A 477 -37.17 20.19 -6.23
C ASN A 477 -36.90 18.69 -6.33
N SER A 478 -37.12 17.95 -5.25
CA SER A 478 -36.99 16.50 -5.28
C SER A 478 -38.04 15.79 -4.43
N ILE A 479 -38.48 14.65 -4.92
CA ILE A 479 -39.31 13.70 -4.18
C ILE A 479 -38.49 12.43 -4.08
N ASN A 480 -38.24 11.95 -2.86
CA ASN A 480 -37.61 10.66 -2.64
C ASN A 480 -38.64 9.69 -2.09
N TYR A 481 -39.06 8.74 -2.93
CA TYR A 481 -39.89 7.61 -2.52
C TYR A 481 -39.00 6.46 -2.07
N THR A 482 -39.24 5.97 -0.86
CA THR A 482 -38.54 4.82 -0.28
C THR A 482 -39.54 3.72 0.00
N GLU A 483 -39.26 2.51 -0.45
CA GLU A 483 -40.04 1.31 -0.11
C GLU A 483 -39.10 0.27 0.51
N ARG A 484 -39.52 -0.40 1.58
CA ARG A 484 -38.73 -1.42 2.26
C ARG A 484 -39.54 -2.71 2.34
N TRP A 485 -38.90 -3.81 1.99
CA TRP A 485 -39.45 -5.15 2.08
C TRP A 485 -38.70 -5.94 3.14
N TYR A 486 -39.46 -6.64 3.97
CA TYR A 486 -38.97 -7.51 5.04
C TYR A 486 -39.64 -8.87 4.96
N LEU A 487 -38.94 -9.91 5.40
CA LEU A 487 -39.47 -11.27 5.51
C LEU A 487 -40.02 -11.59 6.91
N ASN A 488 -40.03 -10.60 7.80
CA ASN A 488 -40.66 -10.66 9.10
C ASN A 488 -41.19 -9.28 9.51
N TYR A 489 -42.09 -9.29 10.48
CA TYR A 489 -42.58 -8.10 11.16
C TYR A 489 -42.91 -8.44 12.60
N ILE A 490 -42.98 -7.44 13.47
CA ILE A 490 -43.23 -7.62 14.89
C ILE A 490 -44.65 -7.26 15.27
N THR A 491 -45.12 -7.88 16.35
CA THR A 491 -46.30 -7.45 17.08
C THR A 491 -45.96 -7.28 18.56
N LYS A 492 -46.51 -6.24 19.17
CA LYS A 492 -46.34 -5.94 20.59
C LYS A 492 -47.67 -5.99 21.30
N LYS A 493 -47.69 -6.61 22.47
CA LYS A 493 -48.84 -6.65 23.38
C LYS A 493 -48.33 -6.47 24.80
N LEU A 494 -49.13 -5.85 25.67
CA LEU A 494 -48.83 -5.81 27.09
C LEU A 494 -48.87 -7.24 27.65
N ASP A 495 -47.92 -7.61 28.51
CA ASP A 495 -47.94 -8.92 29.17
C ASP A 495 -49.14 -8.99 30.14
N PRO A 496 -50.13 -9.86 29.90
CA PRO A 496 -51.27 -10.00 30.81
C PRO A 496 -50.89 -10.62 32.16
N MET A 497 -49.70 -11.23 32.28
CA MET A 497 -49.22 -11.90 33.50
C MET A 497 -48.32 -11.04 34.38
N ASP A 498 -47.91 -9.84 33.93
CA ASP A 498 -47.14 -8.89 34.73
C ASP A 498 -48.06 -8.03 35.61
N THR A 499 -48.06 -8.29 36.92
CA THR A 499 -48.85 -7.57 37.93
C THR A 499 -48.57 -6.06 37.94
N ASN A 500 -47.39 -5.63 37.48
CA ASN A 500 -47.03 -4.22 37.39
C ASN A 500 -47.42 -3.56 36.06
N GLN A 501 -47.81 -4.35 35.04
CA GLN A 501 -48.20 -3.91 33.69
C GLN A 501 -47.12 -3.06 33.00
N VAL A 502 -45.85 -3.45 33.12
CA VAL A 502 -44.71 -2.74 32.52
C VAL A 502 -44.08 -3.57 31.39
N ALA A 503 -44.15 -4.89 31.47
CA ALA A 503 -43.59 -5.79 30.46
C ALA A 503 -44.42 -5.76 29.15
N VAL A 504 -43.73 -5.56 28.03
CA VAL A 504 -44.31 -5.62 26.68
C VAL A 504 -43.80 -6.89 26.00
N LEU A 505 -44.70 -7.84 25.74
CA LEU A 505 -44.41 -9.02 24.93
C LEU A 505 -44.23 -8.60 23.48
N LYS A 506 -43.11 -9.02 22.90
CA LYS A 506 -42.74 -8.77 21.51
C LYS A 506 -42.63 -10.10 20.77
N ASP A 507 -43.50 -10.30 19.81
CA ASP A 507 -43.50 -11.50 18.96
C ASP A 507 -43.06 -11.13 17.54
N THR A 508 -42.26 -12.01 16.92
CA THR A 508 -41.74 -11.82 15.55
C THR A 508 -42.42 -12.81 14.62
N ILE A 509 -43.27 -12.30 13.73
CA ILE A 509 -44.03 -13.10 12.78
C ILE A 509 -43.26 -13.16 11.46
N MET A 510 -43.00 -14.38 10.98
CA MET A 510 -42.40 -14.60 9.66
C MET A 510 -43.45 -14.36 8.57
N GLY A 511 -43.14 -13.50 7.60
CA GLY A 511 -44.05 -13.12 6.52
C GLY A 511 -43.54 -11.92 5.74
N PHE A 512 -43.95 -11.80 4.47
CA PHE A 512 -43.58 -10.67 3.65
C PHE A 512 -44.32 -9.40 4.09
N PHE A 513 -43.58 -8.35 4.42
CA PHE A 513 -44.12 -7.06 4.81
C PHE A 513 -43.43 -5.93 4.03
N ALA A 514 -44.22 -5.07 3.38
CA ALA A 514 -43.73 -3.94 2.61
C ALA A 514 -44.22 -2.62 3.24
N ASN A 515 -43.28 -1.76 3.60
CA ASN A 515 -43.57 -0.39 4.07
C ASN A 515 -43.01 0.64 3.09
N ARG A 516 -43.52 1.87 3.16
CA ARG A 516 -43.15 2.94 2.24
C ARG A 516 -43.26 4.30 2.89
N ASP A 517 -42.37 5.19 2.50
CA ASP A 517 -42.40 6.60 2.84
C ASP A 517 -41.99 7.45 1.64
N ALA A 518 -42.33 8.73 1.71
CA ALA A 518 -41.88 9.72 0.76
C ALA A 518 -41.55 11.01 1.49
N ASN A 519 -40.51 11.69 1.04
CA ASN A 519 -40.24 13.07 1.43
C ASN A 519 -40.18 13.97 0.20
N PHE A 520 -40.61 15.21 0.38
CA PHE A 520 -40.49 16.28 -0.59
C PHE A 520 -39.45 17.26 -0.10
N SER A 521 -38.51 17.67 -0.95
CA SER A 521 -37.57 18.74 -0.64
C SER A 521 -37.47 19.75 -1.77
N SER A 522 -37.38 21.02 -1.41
CA SER A 522 -37.20 22.16 -2.32
C SER A 522 -36.02 22.97 -1.81
N ASN A 523 -34.94 23.04 -2.58
CA ASN A 523 -33.71 23.74 -2.23
C ASN A 523 -33.45 24.89 -3.21
N LEU A 524 -33.20 26.07 -2.68
CA LEU A 524 -32.84 27.26 -3.43
C LEU A 524 -31.45 27.71 -2.99
N ASN A 525 -30.49 27.73 -3.91
CA ASN A 525 -29.14 28.20 -3.62
C ASN A 525 -28.62 29.17 -4.68
N THR A 526 -27.64 29.99 -4.28
CA THR A 526 -26.89 30.87 -5.17
C THR A 526 -25.44 30.98 -4.72
N ARG A 527 -24.61 31.65 -5.52
CA ARG A 527 -23.23 31.97 -5.17
C ARG A 527 -22.98 33.45 -5.42
N ILE A 528 -22.60 34.14 -4.34
CA ILE A 528 -22.31 35.56 -4.33
C ILE A 528 -20.79 35.74 -4.24
N TYR A 529 -20.24 36.57 -5.11
CA TYR A 529 -18.80 36.87 -5.13
C TYR A 529 -18.57 38.31 -4.65
N GLY A 530 -17.88 38.47 -3.53
CA GLY A 530 -17.34 39.74 -3.06
C GLY A 530 -15.85 39.84 -3.35
N MET A 531 -15.41 40.94 -3.96
CA MET A 531 -13.99 41.20 -4.24
C MET A 531 -13.66 42.64 -3.85
N PHE A 532 -12.79 42.80 -2.86
CA PHE A 532 -12.33 44.10 -2.37
C PHE A 532 -10.84 44.25 -2.71
N THR A 533 -10.49 45.24 -3.51
CA THR A 533 -9.10 45.49 -3.94
C THR A 533 -8.54 46.74 -3.28
N PHE A 534 -7.30 46.66 -2.80
CA PHE A 534 -6.60 47.75 -2.12
C PHE A 534 -5.45 48.26 -3.00
N LYS A 535 -5.42 49.57 -3.25
CA LYS A 535 -4.40 50.21 -4.11
C LYS A 535 -3.04 50.33 -3.41
N LYS A 536 -3.05 50.57 -2.08
CA LYS A 536 -1.86 50.74 -1.23
C LYS A 536 -1.84 49.67 -0.13
N GLY A 537 -0.65 49.24 0.28
CA GLY A 537 -0.44 48.27 1.37
C GLY A 537 0.02 46.87 0.91
N TYR A 538 0.36 46.04 1.91
CA TYR A 538 0.82 44.65 1.72
C TYR A 538 -0.31 43.73 1.22
N LEU A 539 -1.54 43.98 1.67
CA LEU A 539 -2.75 43.34 1.20
C LEU A 539 -3.21 44.00 -0.12
N LYS A 540 -3.40 43.21 -1.17
CA LYS A 540 -3.81 43.67 -2.51
C LYS A 540 -5.28 43.42 -2.80
N ALA A 541 -5.81 42.28 -2.36
CA ALA A 541 -7.23 42.00 -2.51
C ALA A 541 -7.71 41.03 -1.43
N ILE A 542 -8.98 41.16 -1.05
CA ILE A 542 -9.76 40.15 -0.33
C ILE A 542 -10.84 39.65 -1.28
N ARG A 543 -10.96 38.33 -1.40
CA ARG A 543 -12.06 37.67 -2.10
C ARG A 543 -12.86 36.86 -1.08
N HIS A 544 -14.15 37.15 -1.00
CA HIS A 544 -15.10 36.42 -0.18
C HIS A 544 -16.16 35.81 -1.09
N VAL A 545 -16.28 34.49 -1.09
CA VAL A 545 -17.35 33.78 -1.81
C VAL A 545 -18.36 33.32 -0.77
N ILE A 546 -19.62 33.73 -0.95
CA ILE A 546 -20.73 33.36 -0.08
C ILE A 546 -21.67 32.44 -0.85
N ASN A 547 -22.01 31.32 -0.25
CA ASN A 547 -22.88 30.28 -0.79
C ASN A 547 -24.11 30.14 0.11
N PRO A 548 -25.09 31.07 0.04
CA PRO A 548 -26.33 30.93 0.78
C PRO A 548 -27.23 29.87 0.14
N ALA A 549 -27.91 29.08 0.98
CA ALA A 549 -28.93 28.13 0.56
C ALA A 549 -30.06 28.05 1.58
N ILE A 550 -31.28 28.06 1.08
CA ILE A 550 -32.52 27.85 1.83
C ILE A 550 -33.14 26.56 1.31
N SER A 551 -33.53 25.68 2.22
CA SER A 551 -34.16 24.41 1.89
C SER A 551 -35.45 24.25 2.67
N PHE A 552 -36.46 23.65 2.06
CA PHE A 552 -37.67 23.20 2.72
C PHE A 552 -37.77 21.69 2.52
N THR A 553 -37.88 20.93 3.61
CA THR A 553 -38.07 19.48 3.58
C THR A 553 -39.33 19.11 4.32
N PHE A 554 -40.25 18.45 3.63
CA PHE A 554 -41.51 17.98 4.16
C PHE A 554 -41.56 16.45 4.16
N THR A 555 -41.84 15.90 5.34
CA THR A 555 -42.06 14.46 5.55
C THR A 555 -43.45 14.29 6.18
N PRO A 556 -44.41 13.67 5.46
CA PRO A 556 -45.71 13.34 6.02
C PRO A 556 -45.59 12.38 7.22
N ASP A 557 -46.63 12.34 8.04
CA ASP A 557 -46.75 11.32 9.09
C ASP A 557 -47.20 9.99 8.50
N PHE A 558 -46.38 8.95 8.66
CA PHE A 558 -46.69 7.58 8.24
C PHE A 558 -47.15 6.68 9.39
N SER A 559 -47.36 7.24 10.59
CA SER A 559 -47.78 6.52 11.80
C SER A 559 -49.26 6.14 11.85
N ASN A 560 -50.09 6.67 10.95
CA ASN A 560 -51.51 6.37 10.92
C ASN A 560 -51.75 4.87 10.67
N PRO A 561 -52.42 4.14 11.58
CA PRO A 561 -52.64 2.70 11.45
C PRO A 561 -53.40 2.27 10.19
N SER A 562 -54.19 3.17 9.57
CA SER A 562 -54.87 2.90 8.30
C SER A 562 -53.91 2.61 7.13
N LEU A 563 -52.66 3.09 7.21
CA LEU A 563 -51.61 2.79 6.25
C LEU A 563 -50.99 1.40 6.44
N GLY A 564 -51.26 0.75 7.58
CA GLY A 564 -50.81 -0.61 7.91
C GLY A 564 -49.36 -0.73 8.39
N PHE A 565 -48.57 0.36 8.37
CA PHE A 565 -47.15 0.35 8.76
C PHE A 565 -46.90 0.39 10.27
N TYR A 566 -47.84 0.99 11.00
CA TYR A 566 -47.82 1.13 12.44
C TYR A 566 -49.00 0.39 13.06
N ASP A 567 -48.78 -0.06 14.27
CA ASP A 567 -49.81 -0.61 15.15
C ASP A 567 -49.70 0.09 16.52
N PHE A 568 -50.63 -0.19 17.42
CA PHE A 568 -50.55 0.32 18.79
C PHE A 568 -50.89 -0.76 19.81
N TYR A 569 -50.31 -0.63 21.00
CA TYR A 569 -50.80 -1.34 22.18
C TYR A 569 -51.26 -0.31 23.22
N LEU A 570 -52.10 -0.74 24.15
CA LEU A 570 -52.53 0.10 25.26
C LEU A 570 -51.53 -0.07 26.41
N ASP A 571 -50.99 1.04 26.90
CA ASP A 571 -50.21 1.03 28.15
C ASP A 571 -51.13 0.88 29.38
N LYS A 572 -50.52 0.79 30.57
CA LYS A 572 -51.21 0.71 31.86
C LYS A 572 -52.24 1.83 32.11
N ASN A 573 -52.06 2.98 31.46
CA ASN A 573 -52.92 4.15 31.60
C ASN A 573 -53.94 4.25 30.46
N ASN A 574 -54.14 3.18 29.69
CA ASN A 574 -54.97 3.15 28.47
C ASN A 574 -54.54 4.13 27.37
N ASN A 575 -53.30 4.61 27.39
CA ASN A 575 -52.76 5.41 26.30
C ASN A 575 -52.32 4.50 25.16
N LYS A 576 -52.58 4.93 23.93
CA LYS A 576 -52.10 4.25 22.74
C LYS A 576 -50.62 4.52 22.55
N VAL A 577 -49.80 3.48 22.65
CA VAL A 577 -48.37 3.55 22.31
C VAL A 577 -48.18 2.97 20.92
N TYR A 578 -47.93 3.85 19.96
CA TYR A 578 -47.67 3.46 18.57
C TYR A 578 -46.29 2.84 18.42
N TYR A 579 -46.21 1.75 17.67
CA TYR A 579 -44.95 1.13 17.27
C TYR A 579 -45.00 0.76 15.79
N SER A 580 -43.86 0.80 15.12
CA SER A 580 -43.81 0.29 13.76
C SER A 580 -43.67 -1.22 13.76
N LYS A 581 -44.41 -1.90 12.87
CA LYS A 581 -44.30 -3.34 12.67
C LYS A 581 -42.91 -3.77 12.18
N THR A 582 -42.07 -2.84 11.76
CA THR A 582 -40.73 -3.08 11.20
C THR A 582 -39.62 -2.35 11.95
N GLU A 583 -39.82 -1.94 13.22
CA GLU A 583 -38.84 -1.15 13.97
C GLU A 583 -37.46 -1.83 14.10
N ASP A 584 -37.40 -3.17 14.09
CA ASP A 584 -36.14 -3.94 14.09
C ASP A 584 -35.60 -4.27 12.71
N GLY A 585 -36.34 -3.90 11.67
CA GLY A 585 -36.01 -4.16 10.28
C GLY A 585 -34.70 -3.47 9.91
N MET A 586 -33.90 -4.13 9.07
CA MET A 586 -32.56 -3.67 8.71
C MET A 586 -32.50 -2.24 8.13
N PHE A 587 -33.49 -1.85 7.33
CA PHE A 587 -33.58 -0.52 6.72
C PHE A 587 -34.46 0.45 7.53
N GLY A 588 -34.83 0.08 8.75
CA GLY A 588 -35.72 0.85 9.62
C GLY A 588 -37.18 0.86 9.15
N SER A 589 -37.91 1.85 9.64
CA SER A 589 -39.35 2.02 9.41
C SER A 589 -39.67 3.40 8.85
N PRO A 590 -40.85 3.60 8.25
CA PRO A 590 -41.35 4.92 7.91
C PRO A 590 -41.32 5.83 9.16
N PRO A 591 -40.99 7.12 9.01
CA PRO A 591 -40.89 8.02 10.14
C PRO A 591 -42.24 8.15 10.88
N ASN A 592 -42.17 8.26 12.21
CA ASN A 592 -43.31 8.58 13.07
C ASN A 592 -43.41 10.10 13.21
N GLY A 593 -44.59 10.67 12.93
CA GLY A 593 -44.86 12.09 13.02
C GLY A 593 -44.56 12.86 11.73
N GLN A 594 -45.20 14.01 11.62
CA GLN A 594 -45.00 14.95 10.52
C GLN A 594 -43.75 15.80 10.81
N SER A 595 -42.96 16.11 9.78
CA SER A 595 -41.83 17.04 9.88
C SER A 595 -41.82 18.02 8.71
N GLY A 596 -41.58 19.31 9.00
CA GLY A 596 -41.59 20.40 8.02
C GLY A 596 -40.44 21.34 8.27
N VAL A 597 -39.22 20.97 7.87
CA VAL A 597 -38.02 21.71 8.22
C VAL A 597 -37.68 22.75 7.15
N VAL A 598 -37.62 24.03 7.55
CA VAL A 598 -36.99 25.10 6.78
C VAL A 598 -35.53 25.22 7.22
N GLY A 599 -34.60 24.73 6.40
CA GLY A 599 -33.17 24.76 6.64
C GLY A 599 -32.52 26.01 6.04
N PHE A 600 -31.63 26.62 6.80
CA PHE A 600 -30.79 27.75 6.38
C PHE A 600 -29.33 27.34 6.42
N SER A 601 -28.58 27.62 5.37
CA SER A 601 -27.14 27.43 5.36
C SER A 601 -26.42 28.55 4.63
N ILE A 602 -25.24 28.90 5.14
CA ILE A 602 -24.36 29.89 4.53
C ILE A 602 -22.93 29.33 4.54
N GLY A 603 -22.43 29.02 3.34
CA GLY A 603 -21.04 28.67 3.12
C GLY A 603 -20.21 29.90 2.82
N ASN A 604 -19.00 29.98 3.37
CA ASN A 604 -18.08 31.09 3.20
C ASN A 604 -16.69 30.56 2.80
N ASN A 605 -16.10 31.14 1.76
CA ASN A 605 -14.71 30.93 1.39
C ASN A 605 -14.01 32.29 1.39
N LEU A 606 -12.89 32.42 2.11
CA LEU A 606 -12.16 33.68 2.24
C LEU A 606 -10.71 33.50 1.79
N GLU A 607 -10.33 34.29 0.79
CA GLU A 607 -8.99 34.29 0.20
C GLU A 607 -8.44 35.72 0.19
N ILE A 608 -7.14 35.85 0.38
CA ILE A 608 -6.43 37.13 0.24
C ILE A 608 -5.32 37.02 -0.80
N LYS A 609 -5.04 38.15 -1.45
CA LYS A 609 -3.82 38.34 -2.24
C LYS A 609 -2.93 39.34 -1.50
N VAL A 610 -1.69 38.96 -1.26
CA VAL A 610 -0.66 39.81 -0.64
C VAL A 610 0.50 40.01 -1.60
N LYS A 611 1.26 41.10 -1.44
CA LYS A 611 2.48 41.35 -2.23
C LYS A 611 3.51 40.24 -1.96
N SER A 612 4.09 39.66 -3.00
CA SER A 612 5.19 38.70 -2.88
C SER A 612 6.46 39.42 -2.43
N SER A 613 7.18 38.84 -1.48
CA SER A 613 8.50 39.30 -1.06
C SER A 613 9.64 38.78 -1.95
N LYS A 614 9.35 37.84 -2.87
CA LYS A 614 10.35 37.20 -3.76
C LYS A 614 10.43 37.79 -5.16
N ASP A 615 9.47 38.64 -5.54
CA ASP A 615 9.39 39.21 -6.87
C ASP A 615 8.96 40.66 -6.76
N THR A 616 9.91 41.57 -7.00
CA THR A 616 9.74 43.01 -6.79
C THR A 616 9.02 43.69 -7.94
N VAL A 617 8.80 43.00 -9.07
CA VAL A 617 8.24 43.62 -10.28
C VAL A 617 6.72 43.42 -10.36
N GLU A 618 6.15 42.25 -10.06
CA GLU A 618 4.67 42.09 -10.14
C GLU A 618 4.04 40.92 -9.35
N GLY A 619 4.82 40.11 -8.63
CA GLY A 619 4.29 38.89 -7.99
C GLY A 619 3.31 39.17 -6.84
N ALA A 620 2.04 38.75 -6.97
CA ALA A 620 1.09 38.65 -5.86
C ALA A 620 0.95 37.20 -5.40
N THR A 621 1.05 36.94 -4.09
CA THR A 621 0.83 35.60 -3.52
C THR A 621 -0.60 35.48 -3.02
N LYS A 622 -1.31 34.45 -3.48
CA LYS A 622 -2.64 34.10 -2.98
C LYS A 622 -2.52 33.23 -1.72
N ILE A 623 -3.18 33.64 -0.64
CA ILE A 623 -3.27 32.91 0.63
C ILE A 623 -4.74 32.66 0.93
N THR A 624 -5.10 31.41 1.21
CA THR A 624 -6.45 31.04 1.62
C THR A 624 -6.53 31.15 3.15
N LEU A 625 -7.44 31.99 3.66
CA LEU A 625 -7.63 32.15 5.11
C LEU A 625 -8.67 31.18 5.65
N LEU A 626 -9.75 30.98 4.89
CA LEU A 626 -10.80 30.01 5.17
C LEU A 626 -11.15 29.30 3.87
N GLU A 627 -10.85 28.01 3.79
CA GLU A 627 -11.20 27.20 2.63
C GLU A 627 -12.69 26.90 2.60
N SER A 628 -13.29 26.67 3.76
CA SER A 628 -14.74 26.55 3.91
C SER A 628 -15.14 26.88 5.34
N LEU A 629 -16.10 27.78 5.53
CA LEU A 629 -16.81 28.01 6.79
C LEU A 629 -18.31 27.91 6.49
N ASN A 630 -18.93 26.81 6.93
CA ASN A 630 -20.34 26.53 6.76
C ASN A 630 -21.06 26.70 8.09
N LEU A 631 -22.04 27.59 8.12
CA LEU A 631 -22.99 27.72 9.22
C LEU A 631 -24.35 27.23 8.73
N SER A 632 -25.00 26.36 9.51
CA SER A 632 -26.31 25.83 9.16
C SER A 632 -27.19 25.63 10.39
N THR A 633 -28.48 25.92 10.26
CA THR A 633 -29.53 25.68 11.26
C THR A 633 -30.83 25.41 10.50
N GLY A 634 -31.90 25.07 11.21
CA GLY A 634 -33.21 24.86 10.61
C GLY A 634 -34.33 25.10 11.61
N TYR A 635 -35.54 25.29 11.11
CA TYR A 635 -36.75 25.44 11.92
C TYR A 635 -37.77 24.39 11.49
N ASP A 636 -38.17 23.51 12.40
CA ASP A 636 -39.20 22.51 12.15
C ASP A 636 -40.59 23.07 12.48
N LEU A 637 -41.39 23.28 11.43
CA LEU A 637 -42.74 23.82 11.50
C LEU A 637 -43.76 22.85 12.10
N ALA A 638 -43.44 21.55 12.15
CA ALA A 638 -44.38 20.51 12.56
C ALA A 638 -44.21 20.06 14.03
N LYS A 639 -43.22 20.59 14.76
CA LYS A 639 -43.01 20.27 16.18
C LYS A 639 -43.79 21.19 17.11
N ASP A 640 -44.29 20.63 18.21
CA ASP A 640 -44.97 21.41 19.25
C ASP A 640 -44.00 22.19 20.17
N SER A 641 -42.75 21.74 20.26
CA SER A 641 -41.71 22.41 21.04
C SER A 641 -40.30 22.13 20.48
N VAL A 642 -39.33 22.98 20.83
CA VAL A 642 -37.93 22.84 20.39
C VAL A 642 -37.82 22.82 18.85
N ASN A 643 -38.49 23.79 18.20
CA ASN A 643 -38.57 23.93 16.74
C ASN A 643 -37.23 24.26 16.07
N TRP A 644 -36.37 25.05 16.72
CA TRP A 644 -35.05 25.39 16.17
C TRP A 644 -34.08 24.22 16.30
N GLN A 645 -33.44 23.87 15.19
CA GLN A 645 -32.33 22.92 15.18
C GLN A 645 -31.04 23.59 15.66
N PRO A 646 -30.10 22.83 16.25
CA PRO A 646 -28.80 23.37 16.63
C PRO A 646 -28.08 24.07 15.47
N LEU A 647 -27.44 25.20 15.77
CA LEU A 647 -26.53 25.86 14.85
C LEU A 647 -25.26 25.01 14.72
N ARG A 648 -25.05 24.43 13.54
CA ARG A 648 -23.86 23.66 13.19
C ARG A 648 -22.86 24.56 12.47
N LEU A 649 -21.64 24.57 12.96
CA LEU A 649 -20.50 25.25 12.37
C LEU A 649 -19.49 24.19 11.92
N ASN A 650 -19.11 24.23 10.65
CA ASN A 650 -18.00 23.43 10.11
C ASN A 650 -17.01 24.37 9.41
N ALA A 651 -15.75 24.35 9.84
CA ALA A 651 -14.70 25.17 9.30
C ALA A 651 -13.49 24.31 8.90
N ARG A 652 -12.90 24.64 7.75
CA ARG A 652 -11.64 24.06 7.27
C ARG A 652 -10.75 25.17 6.73
N THR A 653 -9.47 25.10 7.05
CA THR A 653 -8.45 25.96 6.43
C THR A 653 -7.10 25.27 6.38
N THR A 654 -6.32 25.58 5.35
CA THR A 654 -4.91 25.18 5.24
C THR A 654 -4.02 26.41 5.33
N LEU A 655 -3.48 26.68 6.51
CA LEU A 655 -2.58 27.81 6.75
C LEU A 655 -1.15 27.44 6.31
N PHE A 656 -0.49 28.38 5.63
CA PHE A 656 0.91 28.24 5.17
C PHE A 656 1.20 27.00 4.30
N LYS A 657 0.16 26.38 3.71
CA LYS A 657 0.22 25.10 2.98
C LYS A 657 0.72 23.91 3.82
N LYS A 658 0.67 24.01 5.16
CA LYS A 658 1.27 23.03 6.08
C LYS A 658 0.38 22.67 7.27
N LEU A 659 -0.38 23.64 7.77
CA LEU A 659 -1.27 23.49 8.92
C LEU A 659 -2.70 23.32 8.42
N ILE A 660 -3.24 22.10 8.50
CA ILE A 660 -4.63 21.80 8.21
C ILE A 660 -5.41 21.89 9.53
N ILE A 661 -6.38 22.80 9.55
CA ILE A 661 -7.29 22.97 10.68
C ILE A 661 -8.67 22.54 10.22
N ASN A 662 -9.24 21.53 10.87
CA ASN A 662 -10.66 21.22 10.78
C ASN A 662 -11.30 21.51 12.13
N PHE A 663 -12.39 22.24 12.12
CA PHE A 663 -13.14 22.59 13.31
C PHE A 663 -14.62 22.35 13.04
N SER A 664 -15.28 21.64 13.95
CA SER A 664 -16.72 21.46 13.92
C SER A 664 -17.32 21.69 15.30
N ALA A 665 -18.48 22.33 15.36
CA ALA A 665 -19.19 22.59 16.60
C ALA A 665 -20.69 22.62 16.37
N SER A 666 -21.46 22.20 17.37
CA SER A 666 -22.91 22.35 17.41
C SER A 666 -23.32 23.19 18.61
N PHE A 667 -24.21 24.14 18.38
CA PHE A 667 -24.72 25.03 19.42
C PHE A 667 -26.24 24.96 19.49
N THR A 668 -26.80 24.80 20.69
CA THR A 668 -28.25 24.86 20.93
C THR A 668 -28.69 26.27 21.29
N PRO A 669 -29.83 26.74 20.79
CA PRO A 669 -30.44 27.98 21.25
C PRO A 669 -31.32 27.80 22.50
N TYR A 670 -31.55 26.57 22.96
CA TYR A 670 -32.48 26.26 24.06
C TYR A 670 -31.76 26.06 25.41
N ALA A 671 -32.44 26.46 26.48
CA ALA A 671 -32.03 26.18 27.85
C ALA A 671 -32.30 24.71 28.21
N MET A 672 -31.53 24.17 29.15
CA MET A 672 -31.69 22.80 29.65
C MET A 672 -32.30 22.83 31.05
N ASP A 673 -33.20 21.90 31.36
CA ASP A 673 -33.74 21.73 32.71
C ASP A 673 -32.72 21.06 33.66
N SER A 674 -33.11 20.85 34.92
CA SER A 674 -32.27 20.18 35.94
C SER A 674 -31.94 18.72 35.60
N LEU A 675 -32.69 18.10 34.68
CA LEU A 675 -32.47 16.76 34.15
C LEU A 675 -31.72 16.78 32.81
N GLY A 676 -31.24 17.94 32.34
CA GLY A 676 -30.54 18.07 31.07
C GLY A 676 -31.44 17.93 29.83
N ARG A 677 -32.76 18.04 29.93
CA ARG A 677 -33.63 18.02 28.75
C ARG A 677 -33.71 19.42 28.16
N LEU A 678 -33.74 19.52 26.83
CA LEU A 678 -33.97 20.79 26.17
C LEU A 678 -35.38 21.27 26.53
N THR A 679 -35.46 22.46 27.10
CA THR A 679 -36.73 23.14 27.38
C THR A 679 -37.17 23.92 26.15
N ASN A 680 -38.45 24.26 26.05
CA ASN A 680 -38.93 25.14 24.98
C ASN A 680 -38.50 26.62 25.18
N GLN A 681 -37.71 26.92 26.21
CA GLN A 681 -37.24 28.26 26.51
C GLN A 681 -35.92 28.52 25.77
N LEU A 682 -35.88 29.59 24.99
CA LEU A 682 -34.65 30.05 24.35
C LEU A 682 -33.71 30.66 25.40
N LEU A 683 -32.41 30.39 25.26
CA LEU A 683 -31.34 30.96 26.09
C LEU A 683 -31.33 32.49 26.08
N LEU A 684 -31.86 33.10 25.01
CA LEU A 684 -31.98 34.55 24.92
C LEU A 684 -32.90 35.11 26.02
N ASN A 685 -33.93 34.36 26.39
CA ASN A 685 -34.93 34.78 27.37
C ASN A 685 -34.54 34.41 28.81
N THR A 686 -33.74 33.36 29.00
CA THR A 686 -33.36 32.87 30.33
C THR A 686 -31.97 33.34 30.77
N GLU A 687 -30.98 33.27 29.89
CA GLU A 687 -29.56 33.52 30.20
C GLU A 687 -28.97 34.73 29.43
N ASN A 688 -29.79 35.46 28.66
CA ASN A 688 -29.38 36.55 27.76
C ASN A 688 -28.24 36.14 26.80
N ARG A 689 -28.27 34.90 26.32
CA ARG A 689 -27.29 34.31 25.39
C ARG A 689 -27.99 33.69 24.19
N LEU A 690 -27.46 33.86 22.99
CA LEU A 690 -28.09 33.31 21.78
C LEU A 690 -27.94 31.79 21.67
N PHE A 691 -26.79 31.26 22.10
CA PHE A 691 -26.41 29.87 21.86
C PHE A 691 -25.51 29.34 22.97
N LYS A 692 -25.68 28.06 23.30
CA LYS A 692 -24.79 27.27 24.18
C LYS A 692 -24.19 26.12 23.38
N ARG A 693 -22.88 25.91 23.50
CA ARG A 693 -22.17 24.82 22.80
C ARG A 693 -22.60 23.46 23.37
N GLN A 694 -23.13 22.57 22.52
CA GLN A 694 -23.50 21.20 22.91
C GLN A 694 -22.32 20.24 22.75
N ASN A 695 -21.64 20.31 21.60
CA ASN A 695 -20.47 19.50 21.29
C ASN A 695 -19.50 20.30 20.40
N SER A 696 -18.24 19.89 20.38
CA SER A 696 -17.24 20.43 19.47
C SER A 696 -16.10 19.45 19.26
N GLN A 697 -15.62 19.39 18.03
CA GLN A 697 -14.45 18.62 17.65
C GLN A 697 -13.48 19.53 16.89
N TRP A 698 -12.23 19.49 17.30
CA TRP A 698 -11.12 20.29 16.80
C TRP A 698 -10.03 19.32 16.37
N ASP A 699 -9.80 19.22 15.07
CA ASP A 699 -8.72 18.43 14.50
C ASP A 699 -7.68 19.40 13.92
N LEU A 700 -6.57 19.54 14.64
CA LEU A 700 -5.44 20.36 14.25
C LEU A 700 -4.33 19.43 13.74
N ASN A 701 -4.20 19.30 12.42
CA ASN A 701 -3.15 18.50 11.81
C ASN A 701 -2.08 19.43 11.21
N LEU A 702 -0.93 19.50 11.88
CA LEU A 702 0.24 20.23 11.42
C LEU A 702 1.24 19.26 10.77
N SER A 703 1.12 19.09 9.46
CA SER A 703 2.12 18.36 8.69
C SER A 703 3.26 19.29 8.29
N TRP A 704 4.39 19.21 9.00
CA TRP A 704 5.56 20.03 8.71
C TRP A 704 6.64 19.24 7.95
N GLN A 705 6.38 18.99 6.67
CA GLN A 705 7.39 18.44 5.77
C GLN A 705 8.32 19.57 5.30
N LEU A 706 9.25 19.98 6.15
CA LEU A 706 10.39 20.81 5.74
C LEU A 706 11.43 19.89 5.12
N THR A 707 11.30 19.62 3.83
CA THR A 707 12.45 19.19 3.05
C THR A 707 13.46 20.33 3.12
N GLY A 708 14.58 20.14 3.85
CA GLY A 708 15.76 20.93 3.56
C GLY A 708 16.06 20.82 2.05
N LYS A 709 16.63 21.86 1.46
CA LYS A 709 17.09 21.80 0.06
C LYS A 709 18.18 20.72 -0.05
N GLY A 710 17.80 19.45 -0.16
CA GLY A 710 18.64 18.37 -0.65
C GLY A 710 18.72 18.48 -2.16
N ASN A 711 19.85 18.09 -2.73
CA ASN A 711 20.03 18.00 -4.18
C ASN A 711 18.82 17.26 -4.78
N LYS A 712 18.12 17.91 -5.73
CA LYS A 712 17.14 17.21 -6.55
C LYS A 712 17.85 15.99 -7.14
N PRO A 713 17.36 14.76 -6.93
CA PRO A 713 17.82 13.63 -7.72
C PRO A 713 17.58 14.01 -9.18
N SER A 714 18.62 13.93 -10.00
CA SER A 714 18.48 14.08 -11.45
C SER A 714 17.40 13.11 -11.92
N THR A 715 16.33 13.65 -12.49
CA THR A 715 15.28 12.90 -13.17
C THR A 715 15.87 12.18 -14.39
N ASN A 716 16.50 11.03 -14.17
CA ASN A 716 16.65 9.98 -15.17
C ASN A 716 15.74 8.83 -14.72
N ASN A 717 14.48 8.90 -15.18
CA ASN A 717 13.55 7.79 -15.12
C ASN A 717 14.06 6.68 -16.04
N ASN A 718 14.61 5.60 -15.48
CA ASN A 718 14.57 4.22 -16.03
C ASN A 718 15.33 3.15 -15.22
N GLU A 719 15.73 3.40 -13.97
CA GLU A 719 16.13 2.31 -13.07
C GLU A 719 14.99 2.02 -12.10
N LYS A 720 14.66 0.73 -11.96
CA LYS A 720 13.61 0.20 -11.06
C LYS A 720 13.68 0.95 -9.73
N SER A 721 12.62 1.69 -9.40
CA SER A 721 12.52 2.41 -8.13
C SER A 721 12.74 1.43 -6.99
N LYS A 722 13.93 1.45 -6.38
CA LYS A 722 14.11 0.87 -5.06
C LYS A 722 13.16 1.65 -4.14
N ASP A 723 12.27 0.94 -3.46
CA ASP A 723 11.31 1.55 -2.55
C ASP A 723 12.09 2.15 -1.38
N PHE A 724 12.40 3.45 -1.49
CA PHE A 724 13.01 4.19 -0.40
C PHE A 724 11.96 4.44 0.66
N VAL A 725 12.27 4.08 1.90
CA VAL A 725 11.32 4.22 3.02
C VAL A 725 11.97 5.03 4.14
N SER A 726 11.21 5.92 4.77
CA SER A 726 11.68 6.66 5.95
C SER A 726 11.62 5.79 7.21
N PRO A 727 12.64 5.82 8.10
CA PRO A 727 12.60 5.11 9.38
C PRO A 727 11.36 5.41 10.23
N SER A 728 10.84 6.64 10.18
CA SER A 728 9.61 7.01 10.89
C SER A 728 8.38 6.30 10.32
N GLN A 729 8.32 6.12 9.00
CA GLN A 729 7.21 5.46 8.31
C GLN A 729 7.22 3.94 8.46
N MET A 730 8.41 3.38 8.65
CA MET A 730 8.60 1.96 8.85
C MET A 730 7.94 1.45 10.14
N SER A 731 7.72 2.30 11.15
CA SER A 731 7.01 2.01 12.40
C SER A 731 7.24 0.57 12.88
N TYR A 732 8.51 0.17 12.96
CA TYR A 732 8.86 -1.19 13.30
C TYR A 732 8.55 -1.44 14.76
N SER A 733 8.12 -2.66 15.07
CA SER A 733 8.23 -3.16 16.43
C SER A 733 9.68 -3.56 16.65
N PRO A 734 10.27 -3.34 17.84
CA PRO A 734 11.53 -3.97 18.18
C PRO A 734 11.42 -5.50 18.13
N PHE A 735 10.19 -6.02 18.15
CA PHE A 735 9.90 -7.45 18.09
C PHE A 735 9.90 -8.00 16.65
N VAL A 736 9.90 -7.15 15.59
CA VAL A 736 9.95 -7.54 14.16
C VAL A 736 11.22 -8.33 13.85
N ASN A 737 11.08 -9.45 13.15
CA ASN A 737 12.23 -10.18 12.63
C ASN A 737 13.00 -9.23 11.70
N PRO A 738 14.27 -8.92 11.97
CA PRO A 738 15.02 -7.99 11.14
C PRO A 738 15.04 -8.39 9.67
N ASN A 739 14.93 -9.67 9.32
CA ASN A 739 14.88 -10.11 7.92
C ASN A 739 13.65 -9.59 7.15
N GLU A 740 12.60 -9.14 7.83
CA GLU A 740 11.43 -8.48 7.23
C GLU A 740 11.65 -6.95 7.05
N VAL A 741 12.69 -6.41 7.68
CA VAL A 741 13.05 -4.98 7.74
C VAL A 741 14.27 -4.66 6.87
N LEU A 742 15.21 -5.60 6.83
CA LEU A 742 16.42 -5.59 6.02
C LEU A 742 16.01 -5.72 4.55
N GLY A 743 16.47 -4.79 3.70
CA GLY A 743 16.22 -4.82 2.24
C GLY A 743 15.65 -3.52 1.66
N HIS A 744 15.12 -2.64 2.52
CA HIS A 744 14.67 -1.30 2.14
C HIS A 744 15.78 -0.28 2.33
N GLU A 745 16.21 0.36 1.23
CA GLU A 745 17.15 1.47 1.29
C GLU A 745 16.51 2.70 1.96
N VAL A 746 17.26 3.33 2.87
CA VAL A 746 16.81 4.53 3.57
C VAL A 746 17.20 5.76 2.77
N ASP A 747 16.23 6.64 2.54
CA ASP A 747 16.48 7.92 1.86
C ASP A 747 17.17 8.92 2.79
N PHE A 748 18.41 9.29 2.46
CA PHE A 748 19.16 10.37 3.11
C PHE A 748 19.03 11.73 2.42
N THR A 749 18.35 11.83 1.28
CA THR A 749 18.20 13.09 0.53
C THR A 749 17.36 14.12 1.29
N ILE A 750 16.40 13.64 2.08
CA ILE A 750 15.57 14.47 2.95
C ILE A 750 16.22 14.55 4.33
N PRO A 751 16.72 15.73 4.75
CA PRO A 751 17.46 15.86 6.00
C PRO A 751 16.59 15.70 7.25
N TRP A 752 15.29 15.95 7.15
CA TRP A 752 14.34 15.69 8.21
C TRP A 752 12.88 15.75 7.73
N THR A 753 12.00 15.07 8.45
CA THR A 753 10.54 15.20 8.33
C THR A 753 9.92 15.28 9.72
N LEU A 754 8.88 16.09 9.89
CA LEU A 754 8.17 16.23 11.15
C LEU A 754 6.66 16.37 10.92
N ASN A 755 5.88 15.52 11.56
CA ASN A 755 4.42 15.55 11.54
C ASN A 755 3.92 15.68 12.98
N LEU A 756 3.14 16.73 13.23
CA LEU A 756 2.55 17.04 14.53
C LEU A 756 1.03 17.01 14.36
N GLY A 757 0.34 16.12 15.07
CA GLY A 757 -1.11 16.06 15.09
C GLY A 757 -1.64 16.38 16.49
N LEU A 758 -2.65 17.24 16.60
CA LEU A 758 -3.39 17.47 17.82
C LEU A 758 -4.87 17.28 17.52
N THR A 759 -5.48 16.26 18.11
CA THR A 759 -6.92 16.02 18.02
C THR A 759 -7.55 16.26 19.39
N TYR A 760 -8.51 17.18 19.43
CA TYR A 760 -9.35 17.44 20.59
C TYR A 760 -10.81 17.19 20.24
N SER A 761 -11.47 16.31 20.98
CA SER A 761 -12.90 16.06 20.82
C SER A 761 -13.63 16.24 22.15
N GLN A 762 -14.78 16.89 22.09
CA GLN A 762 -15.72 17.02 23.20
C GLN A 762 -17.12 16.66 22.69
N LEU A 763 -17.58 15.47 23.06
CA LEU A 763 -18.90 14.98 22.71
C LEU A 763 -19.75 14.89 23.97
N SER A 764 -20.87 15.61 23.97
CA SER A 764 -21.88 15.49 25.02
C SER A 764 -23.09 14.76 24.46
N SER A 765 -23.52 13.68 25.11
CA SER A 765 -24.68 12.88 24.72
C SER A 765 -25.60 12.65 25.91
N PHE A 766 -26.92 12.71 25.69
CA PHE A 766 -27.90 12.37 26.71
C PHE A 766 -27.94 10.85 26.87
N VAL A 767 -27.71 10.36 28.08
CA VAL A 767 -27.71 8.94 28.41
C VAL A 767 -28.99 8.65 29.19
N MET A 768 -29.91 7.91 28.55
CA MET A 768 -31.22 7.58 29.12
C MET A 768 -31.11 6.89 30.49
N ALA A 769 -30.10 6.03 30.68
CA ALA A 769 -29.92 5.25 31.90
C ALA A 769 -29.66 6.09 33.16
N ILE A 770 -29.03 7.26 33.01
CA ILE A 770 -28.75 8.21 34.11
C ILE A 770 -29.61 9.47 34.02
N ALA A 771 -30.56 9.52 33.07
CA ALA A 771 -31.39 10.67 32.77
C ALA A 771 -30.61 12.01 32.74
N GLY A 772 -29.41 12.00 32.16
CA GLY A 772 -28.49 13.14 32.18
C GLY A 772 -27.48 13.12 31.03
N TYR A 773 -26.67 14.17 30.89
CA TYR A 773 -25.61 14.23 29.88
C TYR A 773 -24.30 13.65 30.41
N GLU A 774 -23.71 12.77 29.62
CA GLU A 774 -22.32 12.38 29.76
C GLU A 774 -21.47 13.14 28.74
N THR A 775 -20.35 13.72 29.19
CA THR A 775 -19.44 14.47 28.33
C THR A 775 -18.12 13.71 28.22
N ASN A 776 -17.89 13.11 27.06
CA ASN A 776 -16.63 12.48 26.73
C ASN A 776 -15.67 13.50 26.12
N LYS A 777 -14.48 13.58 26.69
CA LYS A 777 -13.40 14.45 26.23
C LYS A 777 -12.22 13.59 25.82
N SER A 778 -11.63 13.88 24.67
CA SER A 778 -10.32 13.34 24.27
C SER A 778 -9.42 14.47 23.80
N ALA A 779 -8.13 14.38 24.11
CA ALA A 779 -7.14 15.36 23.73
C ALA A 779 -5.81 14.64 23.52
N VAL A 780 -5.50 14.29 22.26
CA VAL A 780 -4.33 13.48 21.94
C VAL A 780 -3.41 14.27 21.03
N PHE A 781 -2.18 14.45 21.48
CA PHE A 781 -1.07 14.93 20.67
C PHE A 781 -0.30 13.74 20.10
N THR A 782 0.10 13.84 18.84
CA THR A 782 0.89 12.84 18.13
C THR A 782 2.07 13.51 17.44
N LEU A 783 3.22 12.87 17.54
CA LEU A 783 4.51 13.33 17.03
C LEU A 783 5.10 12.19 16.21
N LYS A 784 5.36 12.43 14.91
CA LYS A 784 6.01 11.46 14.04
C LYS A 784 7.00 12.15 13.12
N GLY A 785 8.25 11.73 13.10
CA GLY A 785 9.26 12.37 12.26
C GLY A 785 10.58 11.62 12.21
N ASP A 786 11.48 12.07 11.36
CA ASP A 786 12.85 11.57 11.23
C ASP A 786 13.83 12.72 10.98
N ILE A 787 15.09 12.55 11.37
CA ILE A 787 16.16 13.54 11.18
C ILE A 787 17.47 12.83 10.82
N ASN A 788 18.20 13.39 9.86
CA ASN A 788 19.55 12.99 9.52
C ASN A 788 20.52 13.72 10.45
N LEU A 789 21.13 13.00 11.39
CA LEU A 789 22.15 13.57 12.26
C LEU A 789 23.47 13.83 11.51
N THR A 790 23.80 12.95 10.55
CA THR A 790 24.93 13.06 9.61
C THR A 790 24.53 12.43 8.27
N PRO A 791 25.33 12.56 7.17
CA PRO A 791 25.01 11.91 5.90
C PRO A 791 24.86 10.38 5.95
N LYS A 792 25.33 9.75 7.05
CA LYS A 792 25.23 8.31 7.29
C LYS A 792 24.37 7.94 8.49
N TRP A 793 23.78 8.89 9.21
CA TRP A 793 22.95 8.63 10.39
C TRP A 793 21.56 9.24 10.24
N LYS A 794 20.54 8.44 10.51
CA LYS A 794 19.14 8.86 10.52
C LYS A 794 18.42 8.34 11.75
N ILE A 795 17.64 9.19 12.41
CA ILE A 795 16.89 8.86 13.63
C ILE A 795 15.41 9.17 13.37
N GLY A 796 14.54 8.17 13.50
CA GLY A 796 13.09 8.29 13.52
C GLY A 796 12.54 8.34 14.94
N LEU A 797 11.47 9.10 15.13
CA LEU A 797 10.72 9.21 16.37
C LEU A 797 9.23 9.12 16.08
N THR A 798 8.52 8.25 16.78
CA THR A 798 7.07 8.23 16.87
C THR A 798 6.68 8.28 18.33
N SER A 799 5.81 9.19 18.73
CA SER A 799 5.35 9.36 20.12
C SER A 799 4.01 10.10 20.14
N GLY A 800 3.41 10.21 21.31
CA GLY A 800 2.24 11.04 21.53
C GLY A 800 1.92 11.16 23.02
N TYR A 801 0.97 12.03 23.32
CA TYR A 801 0.57 12.35 24.69
C TYR A 801 -0.93 12.54 24.76
N ASP A 802 -1.58 11.82 25.67
CA ASP A 802 -3.00 11.99 25.98
C ASP A 802 -3.15 12.95 27.16
N PHE A 803 -3.63 14.17 26.91
CA PHE A 803 -3.78 15.19 27.95
C PHE A 803 -4.90 14.88 28.94
N ILE A 804 -5.84 13.98 28.61
CA ILE A 804 -6.94 13.60 29.50
C ILE A 804 -6.45 12.54 30.49
N ASN A 805 -5.83 11.47 29.98
CA ASN A 805 -5.27 10.40 30.81
C ASN A 805 -3.93 10.77 31.46
N LYS A 806 -3.30 11.87 31.02
CA LYS A 806 -1.98 12.35 31.46
C LYS A 806 -0.89 11.30 31.30
N ASP A 807 -0.94 10.57 30.18
CA ASP A 807 0.00 9.50 29.88
C ASP A 807 0.50 9.58 28.43
N TYR A 808 1.67 9.01 28.20
CA TYR A 808 2.27 8.92 26.88
C TYR A 808 1.63 7.80 26.07
N THR A 809 1.42 8.04 24.78
CA THR A 809 1.08 6.97 23.85
C THR A 809 2.35 6.21 23.44
N TYR A 810 2.19 5.19 22.59
CA TYR A 810 3.31 4.37 22.11
C TYR A 810 4.48 5.23 21.58
N THR A 811 5.64 5.09 22.20
CA THR A 811 6.86 5.83 21.87
C THR A 811 7.92 4.89 21.30
N SER A 812 8.40 5.17 20.09
CA SER A 812 9.43 4.40 19.37
C SER A 812 10.50 5.34 18.85
N ILE A 813 11.76 4.96 19.05
CA ILE A 813 12.94 5.65 18.55
C ILE A 813 13.70 4.69 17.65
N ASP A 814 13.88 5.08 16.39
CA ASP A 814 14.41 4.24 15.32
C ASP A 814 15.73 4.81 14.81
N PHE A 815 16.85 4.16 15.10
CA PHE A 815 18.16 4.55 14.61
C PHE A 815 18.53 3.76 13.36
N TYR A 816 19.09 4.45 12.38
CA TYR A 816 19.65 3.88 11.17
C TYR A 816 21.03 4.48 10.91
N ARG A 817 22.03 3.63 10.62
CA ARG A 817 23.35 4.06 10.18
C ARG A 817 23.80 3.29 8.94
N ASP A 818 24.22 4.02 7.91
CA ASP A 818 24.89 3.47 6.74
C ASP A 818 26.39 3.27 7.05
N LEU A 819 26.85 2.02 6.99
CA LEU A 819 28.24 1.61 7.20
C LEU A 819 28.89 1.14 5.89
N HIS A 820 28.46 1.71 4.75
CA HIS A 820 28.90 1.41 3.39
C HIS A 820 28.39 0.06 2.87
N CYS A 821 28.99 -1.04 3.32
CA CYS A 821 28.63 -2.41 2.91
C CYS A 821 27.77 -3.11 3.96
N TRP A 822 27.76 -2.54 5.16
CA TRP A 822 26.92 -2.93 6.28
C TRP A 822 25.87 -1.84 6.51
N GLU A 823 24.77 -2.22 7.12
CA GLU A 823 23.80 -1.30 7.70
C GLU A 823 23.56 -1.67 9.16
N MET A 824 23.41 -0.64 9.99
CA MET A 824 23.06 -0.78 11.40
C MET A 824 21.67 -0.22 11.62
N ARG A 825 20.81 -1.00 12.27
CA ARG A 825 19.45 -0.62 12.63
C ARG A 825 19.25 -0.84 14.12
N MET A 826 18.61 0.10 14.79
CA MET A 826 18.17 -0.09 16.17
C MET A 826 16.76 0.47 16.34
N ASN A 827 15.86 -0.31 16.90
CA ASN A 827 14.55 0.16 17.33
C ASN A 827 14.51 0.11 18.87
N TRP A 828 14.01 1.17 19.50
CA TRP A 828 13.91 1.26 20.94
C TRP A 828 12.56 1.82 21.37
N VAL A 829 11.87 1.05 22.22
CA VAL A 829 10.67 1.47 22.94
C VAL A 829 11.07 1.66 24.41
N PRO A 830 11.22 2.92 24.87
CA PRO A 830 11.84 3.22 26.16
C PRO A 830 10.96 2.91 27.39
N PHE A 831 9.64 3.01 27.26
CA PHE A 831 8.70 2.88 28.36
C PHE A 831 7.33 2.35 27.90
N GLY A 832 6.46 2.05 28.86
CA GLY A 832 5.13 1.46 28.64
C GLY A 832 5.16 -0.07 28.56
N PHE A 833 4.00 -0.67 28.30
CA PHE A 833 3.82 -2.13 28.33
C PHE A 833 4.72 -2.87 27.32
N ARG A 834 5.16 -2.20 26.25
CA ARG A 834 6.02 -2.77 25.19
C ARG A 834 7.46 -2.29 25.25
N GLN A 835 7.96 -1.90 26.43
CA GLN A 835 9.36 -1.52 26.60
C GLN A 835 10.31 -2.63 26.11
N GLY A 836 11.30 -2.26 25.30
CA GLY A 836 12.21 -3.21 24.67
C GLY A 836 13.07 -2.54 23.61
N TRP A 837 14.06 -3.25 23.09
CA TRP A 837 14.91 -2.75 22.03
C TRP A 837 15.39 -3.90 21.14
N ASN A 838 15.75 -3.55 19.91
CA ASN A 838 16.36 -4.45 18.95
C ASN A 838 17.49 -3.71 18.25
N PHE A 839 18.63 -4.36 18.14
CA PHE A 839 19.83 -3.90 17.48
C PHE A 839 20.24 -4.94 16.44
N THR A 840 20.42 -4.52 15.20
CA THR A 840 20.83 -5.38 14.09
C THR A 840 21.93 -4.71 13.29
N ILE A 841 23.01 -5.44 13.01
CA ILE A 841 23.99 -5.11 11.98
C ILE A 841 23.91 -6.18 10.89
N ALA A 842 23.73 -5.79 9.64
CA ALA A 842 23.61 -6.73 8.52
C ALA A 842 24.31 -6.21 7.27
N VAL A 843 24.68 -7.11 6.35
CA VAL A 843 25.18 -6.73 5.03
C VAL A 843 24.04 -6.08 4.23
N LYS A 844 24.34 -4.94 3.59
CA LYS A 844 23.36 -4.12 2.86
C LYS A 844 22.87 -4.78 1.57
N ALA A 845 23.73 -5.56 0.92
CA ALA A 845 23.42 -6.24 -0.33
C ALA A 845 22.42 -7.37 -0.11
N SER A 846 21.39 -7.43 -0.96
CA SER A 846 20.28 -8.39 -0.81
C SER A 846 20.74 -9.84 -0.87
N MET A 847 21.77 -10.13 -1.67
CA MET A 847 22.35 -11.47 -1.83
C MET A 847 23.08 -12.02 -0.60
N LEU A 848 23.49 -11.16 0.33
CA LEU A 848 24.26 -11.52 1.52
C LEU A 848 23.59 -11.02 2.81
N GLN A 849 22.33 -10.61 2.72
CA GLN A 849 21.59 -10.00 3.81
C GLN A 849 21.38 -10.94 5.02
N ASP A 850 21.46 -12.25 4.80
CA ASP A 850 21.45 -13.26 5.85
C ASP A 850 22.68 -13.18 6.77
N LEU A 851 23.78 -12.54 6.32
CA LEU A 851 24.93 -12.23 7.17
C LEU A 851 24.60 -11.06 8.08
N LYS A 852 24.07 -11.38 9.26
CA LYS A 852 23.67 -10.40 10.27
C LYS A 852 24.05 -10.80 11.68
N TYR A 853 24.17 -9.79 12.53
CA TYR A 853 24.30 -9.90 13.98
C TYR A 853 23.13 -9.18 14.63
N GLU A 854 22.43 -9.85 15.55
CA GLU A 854 21.18 -9.37 16.15
C GLU A 854 21.23 -9.51 17.67
N LEU A 855 20.85 -8.44 18.37
CA LEU A 855 20.64 -8.40 19.81
C LEU A 855 19.27 -7.77 20.07
N ARG A 856 18.50 -8.34 21.01
CA ARG A 856 17.18 -7.80 21.36
C ARG A 856 16.84 -8.04 22.82
N ASP A 857 16.08 -7.10 23.38
CA ASP A 857 15.33 -7.24 24.63
C ASP A 857 13.83 -7.08 24.34
N ASP A 858 13.07 -8.10 24.71
CA ASP A 858 11.64 -8.20 24.45
C ASP A 858 10.84 -7.81 25.69
N PHE A 859 9.75 -7.06 25.56
CA PHE A 859 8.86 -6.77 26.70
C PHE A 859 8.29 -8.05 27.32
N ARG A 860 8.12 -9.11 26.51
CA ARG A 860 7.73 -10.44 26.96
C ARG A 860 8.76 -11.03 27.95
N ASN A 861 10.01 -10.55 27.91
CA ASN A 861 11.08 -10.91 28.85
C ASN A 861 10.77 -10.61 30.31
N ARG A 862 9.83 -9.69 30.55
CA ARG A 862 9.55 -9.13 31.87
C ARG A 862 8.24 -9.71 32.38
N VAL A 863 8.25 -11.01 32.64
CA VAL A 863 7.24 -11.61 33.51
C VAL A 863 7.46 -11.01 34.89
N GLN A 864 6.55 -10.15 35.35
CA GLN A 864 6.46 -9.86 36.78
C GLN A 864 6.04 -11.16 37.45
N TYR A 865 6.96 -11.73 38.23
CA TYR A 865 6.64 -12.77 39.21
C TYR A 865 5.72 -12.21 40.29
#